data_AF-A0A2V8FI94-F1
#
_entry.id   AF-A0A2V8FI94-F1
#
_cell.length_a   1.000
_cell.length_b   1.000
_cell.length_c   1.000
_cell.angle_alpha   90.00
_cell.angle_beta   90.00
_cell.angle_gamma   90.00
#
_symmetry.space_group_name_H-M   'P 1'
#
loop_
_entity.id
_entity.type
_entity.pdbx_description
1 polymer ?
#
loop_
_entity_poly.entity_id
_entity_poly.type
_entity_poly.pdbx_seq_one_letter_code
_entity_poly.pdbx_strand_id
1 'polypeptide(L)'
;MPFELNSPGWRIRAARRGARAVGGTAPGLPPGFLTEDSRVAEEVVLEATPATRGQPTSGGMLDLTCDVEPGEAAILAIRHASNALTFHLPVQSTSRGRRGSSQARFQIAIRQGTKRGLASQAIKAIVVKVARLAGDKLVTLVLPKLVEAFEKNSWKKRGLEEGWLLVTEDTLAAAALATGTPVSPQRSLLFIHGTFSDTASAFRPLASSSFFERVKDVYDDRIFAFDHFSLSRTLEENARMLLEGLPEQTTTFDVITHSRGGLVLRTLVERASRFGPLARRFSLGRAVLVASPNEGTPLATPGRWDQTLGWIANVLELFPDNPFATGAEFVANGLVWLANHVSGDIPGLHALDAQGDPITEIQKPPGPPADAYSALVANYNPTGDVLHRLLDAGLDQFFGSANDLVMPSEGGWRIDRSSTLFIPASRIGCFGPGGNLPGDSVTHVSFFSRAETVDFLVNALTGRRQPLNGVDPRKPLPHRRILRGEAPVGPRIRPTAGAPVPMPSRRAARAGREPERLHVSVTNGDLTFEPEALLIGHYASTRLTGTEGVMDRLIGGAMEHSLRIGLYPLSVGAHEIFINDHIDQERGTLVRRPAAVIVVGLGPEGTLAPGDLVRTVRLAVIGWARRLAEPGPNRRKRRLFELASTLLGSGGTGVSAGQAARLITQGVSEANELLQEDREAEGPWPRCRRLGLIEVYLDRATEAWHALRLQQAVT
;
A
#
# COMPACT_ATOMS: atom_id res chain seq x y z
N MET A 1 6.33 -37.53 -6.55
CA MET A 1 6.98 -36.40 -5.85
C MET A 1 5.86 -35.53 -5.31
N PRO A 2 5.96 -35.00 -4.08
CA PRO A 2 4.97 -34.08 -3.49
C PRO A 2 4.93 -32.70 -4.17
N PHE A 3 5.93 -32.43 -5.02
CA PHE A 3 6.04 -31.30 -5.92
C PHE A 3 5.75 -31.75 -7.36
N GLU A 4 4.84 -31.07 -8.02
CA GLU A 4 4.66 -31.14 -9.47
C GLU A 4 5.09 -29.81 -10.08
N LEU A 5 6.20 -29.83 -10.81
CA LEU A 5 6.67 -28.67 -11.58
C LEU A 5 5.97 -28.73 -12.94
N ASN A 6 4.97 -27.89 -13.13
CA ASN A 6 4.15 -27.87 -14.35
C ASN A 6 4.78 -27.02 -15.47
N SER A 7 5.88 -26.32 -15.17
CA SER A 7 6.53 -25.39 -16.09
C SER A 7 7.73 -26.06 -16.81
N PRO A 8 7.73 -26.13 -18.16
CA PRO A 8 8.81 -26.76 -18.92
C PRO A 8 10.13 -25.97 -18.90
N GLY A 9 10.09 -24.69 -18.48
CA GLY A 9 11.25 -23.79 -18.44
C GLY A 9 12.11 -23.88 -17.16
N TRP A 10 11.76 -24.75 -16.22
CA TRP A 10 12.47 -24.90 -14.94
C TRP A 10 12.83 -26.36 -14.69
N ARG A 11 13.88 -26.59 -13.90
CA ARG A 11 14.27 -27.92 -13.42
C ARG A 11 14.58 -27.91 -11.92
N ILE A 12 14.22 -28.99 -11.23
CA ILE A 12 14.57 -29.20 -9.83
C ILE A 12 16.02 -29.69 -9.77
N ARG A 13 16.91 -28.92 -9.15
CA ARG A 13 18.31 -29.30 -8.92
C ARG A 13 18.51 -30.09 -7.63
N ALA A 14 17.75 -29.75 -6.58
CA ALA A 14 17.79 -30.42 -5.29
C ALA A 14 16.44 -30.26 -4.57
N ALA A 15 16.05 -31.28 -3.79
CA ALA A 15 14.84 -31.27 -2.96
C ALA A 15 15.17 -31.76 -1.55
N ARG A 16 14.61 -31.11 -0.52
CA ARG A 16 14.73 -31.52 0.89
C ARG A 16 13.34 -31.62 1.53
N ARG A 17 13.12 -32.68 2.30
CA ARG A 17 11.92 -32.91 3.14
C ARG A 17 12.32 -32.86 4.62
N GLY A 18 11.71 -31.96 5.39
CA GLY A 18 11.75 -31.96 6.86
C GLY A 18 13.08 -31.58 7.57
N ALA A 19 13.01 -30.52 8.38
CA ALA A 19 13.85 -30.14 9.54
C ALA A 19 15.30 -29.61 9.38
N ARG A 20 15.62 -28.69 10.32
CA ARG A 20 16.85 -27.95 10.70
C ARG A 20 18.05 -27.91 9.73
N ALA A 21 18.42 -26.67 9.40
CA ALA A 21 19.48 -26.31 8.47
C ALA A 21 20.87 -26.83 8.88
N VAL A 22 21.48 -27.65 8.02
CA VAL A 22 22.95 -27.71 7.83
C VAL A 22 23.26 -27.81 6.32
N GLY A 23 24.16 -26.93 5.85
CA GLY A 23 25.00 -27.09 4.65
C GLY A 23 24.43 -26.77 3.26
N GLY A 24 24.72 -25.55 2.75
CA GLY A 24 24.88 -25.10 1.34
C GLY A 24 23.65 -25.13 0.40
N THR A 25 23.25 -24.07 -0.34
CA THR A 25 23.99 -22.88 -0.84
C THR A 25 23.16 -21.58 -0.94
N ALA A 26 21.90 -21.55 -0.48
CA ALA A 26 21.12 -20.31 -0.25
C ALA A 26 20.43 -20.41 1.12
N PRO A 27 20.17 -19.30 1.84
CA PRO A 27 19.45 -19.36 3.11
C PRO A 27 17.99 -19.82 2.90
N GLY A 28 17.49 -20.65 3.82
CA GLY A 28 16.07 -21.00 3.89
C GLY A 28 15.22 -19.85 4.43
N LEU A 29 14.00 -20.15 4.88
CA LEU A 29 13.19 -19.18 5.62
C LEU A 29 13.77 -19.01 7.04
N PRO A 30 13.98 -17.78 7.54
CA PRO A 30 14.44 -17.57 8.91
C PRO A 30 13.49 -18.23 9.94
N PRO A 31 14.00 -18.90 10.98
CA PRO A 31 13.14 -19.54 11.99
C PRO A 31 12.19 -18.56 12.69
N GLY A 32 12.61 -17.30 12.87
CA GLY A 32 11.79 -16.25 13.46
C GLY A 32 10.60 -15.79 12.61
N PHE A 33 10.51 -16.23 11.35
CA PHE A 33 9.37 -15.96 10.45
C PHE A 33 8.35 -17.12 10.45
N LEU A 34 8.42 -18.03 11.43
CA LEU A 34 7.48 -19.12 11.60
C LEU A 34 6.89 -19.07 13.01
N THR A 35 5.65 -19.56 13.11
CA THR A 35 4.89 -19.76 14.35
C THR A 35 4.77 -21.25 14.65
N GLU A 36 4.18 -21.63 15.78
CA GLU A 36 3.83 -23.04 16.05
C GLU A 36 2.77 -23.57 15.07
N ASP A 37 1.96 -22.67 14.49
CA ASP A 37 0.93 -23.00 13.50
C ASP A 37 1.46 -23.05 12.06
N SER A 38 2.75 -22.80 11.83
CA SER A 38 3.35 -22.80 10.50
C SER A 38 4.67 -23.56 10.47
N ARG A 39 4.87 -24.37 9.44
CA ARG A 39 6.09 -25.16 9.27
C ARG A 39 6.54 -25.19 7.82
N VAL A 40 7.86 -25.18 7.62
CA VAL A 40 8.43 -25.51 6.31
C VAL A 40 8.17 -26.98 6.07
N ALA A 41 7.29 -27.28 5.13
CA ALA A 41 7.00 -28.64 4.74
C ALA A 41 8.11 -29.16 3.82
N GLU A 42 8.45 -28.35 2.82
CA GLU A 42 9.34 -28.76 1.74
C GLU A 42 10.14 -27.57 1.18
N GLU A 43 11.34 -27.87 0.71
CA GLU A 43 12.25 -26.89 0.13
C GLU A 43 12.91 -27.48 -1.12
N VAL A 44 12.82 -26.77 -2.24
CA VAL A 44 13.41 -27.18 -3.52
C VAL A 44 14.24 -26.05 -4.13
N VAL A 45 15.38 -26.43 -4.71
CA VAL A 45 16.22 -25.51 -5.50
C VAL A 45 15.86 -25.70 -6.96
N LEU A 46 15.45 -24.62 -7.59
CA LEU A 46 14.99 -24.57 -8.98
C LEU A 46 15.99 -23.80 -9.82
N GLU A 47 16.30 -24.31 -11.00
CA GLU A 47 17.12 -23.63 -12.00
C GLU A 47 16.32 -23.42 -13.28
N ALA A 48 16.47 -22.25 -13.88
CA ALA A 48 15.93 -22.01 -15.21
C ALA A 48 16.68 -22.89 -16.23
N THR A 49 15.92 -23.56 -17.09
CA THR A 49 16.47 -24.35 -18.19
C THR A 49 17.04 -23.40 -19.25
N PRO A 50 18.28 -23.59 -19.74
CA PRO A 50 18.85 -22.73 -20.77
C PRO A 50 17.97 -22.73 -22.03
N ALA A 51 17.78 -21.56 -22.63
CA ALA A 51 17.02 -21.44 -23.87
C ALA A 51 17.78 -22.12 -25.03
N THR A 52 17.17 -23.12 -25.65
CA THR A 52 17.67 -23.72 -26.89
C THR A 52 17.44 -22.75 -28.06
N ARG A 53 18.45 -22.57 -28.92
CA ARG A 53 18.41 -21.62 -30.04
C ARG A 53 17.20 -21.92 -30.95
N GLY A 54 16.25 -21.00 -31.05
CA GLY A 54 15.09 -21.09 -31.95
C GLY A 54 13.73 -21.44 -31.31
N GLN A 55 13.65 -21.68 -29.99
CA GLN A 55 12.37 -21.76 -29.28
C GLN A 55 12.04 -20.45 -28.56
N PRO A 56 10.77 -20.01 -28.54
CA PRO A 56 10.36 -18.90 -27.69
C PRO A 56 10.63 -19.28 -26.24
N THR A 57 11.37 -18.43 -25.53
CA THR A 57 11.60 -18.60 -24.10
C THR A 57 10.23 -18.63 -23.41
N SER A 58 9.87 -19.75 -22.76
CA SER A 58 8.79 -19.76 -21.77
C SER A 58 9.23 -18.85 -20.62
N GLY A 59 8.98 -17.55 -20.78
CA GLY A 59 9.60 -16.50 -20.00
C GLY A 59 9.13 -16.57 -18.55
N GLY A 60 10.07 -16.68 -17.61
CA GLY A 60 9.95 -16.29 -16.21
C GLY A 60 8.87 -16.95 -15.34
N MET A 61 7.84 -17.58 -15.89
CA MET A 61 6.71 -18.09 -15.13
C MET A 61 7.07 -19.43 -14.49
N LEU A 62 6.99 -19.48 -13.16
CA LEU A 62 7.13 -20.68 -12.35
C LEU A 62 5.73 -21.19 -12.00
N ASP A 63 5.42 -22.41 -12.41
CA ASP A 63 4.16 -23.11 -12.09
C ASP A 63 4.46 -24.35 -11.25
N LEU A 64 3.94 -24.36 -10.02
CA LEU A 64 4.20 -25.37 -9.01
C LEU A 64 2.90 -25.84 -8.36
N THR A 65 2.72 -27.14 -8.24
CA THR A 65 1.63 -27.74 -7.43
C THR A 65 2.23 -28.50 -6.24
N CYS A 66 1.59 -28.37 -5.07
CA CYS A 66 1.90 -29.18 -3.91
C CYS A 66 0.64 -29.72 -3.22
N ASP A 67 0.78 -30.89 -2.58
CA ASP A 67 -0.29 -31.49 -1.78
C ASP A 67 -0.42 -30.83 -0.40
N VAL A 68 -1.65 -30.51 -0.02
CA VAL A 68 -2.06 -29.87 1.24
C VAL A 68 -3.03 -30.80 1.97
N GLU A 69 -2.70 -31.15 3.21
CA GLU A 69 -3.52 -32.06 4.01
C GLU A 69 -4.86 -31.41 4.41
N PRO A 70 -5.89 -32.21 4.70
CA PRO A 70 -7.15 -31.70 5.23
C PRO A 70 -6.90 -30.84 6.49
N GLY A 71 -7.42 -29.61 6.48
CA GLY A 71 -7.22 -28.68 7.60
C GLY A 71 -5.94 -27.84 7.53
N GLU A 72 -5.21 -27.88 6.41
CA GLU A 72 -4.03 -27.03 6.18
C GLU A 72 -4.25 -26.03 5.03
N ALA A 73 -3.45 -24.98 5.03
CA ALA A 73 -3.25 -24.03 3.95
C ALA A 73 -1.77 -23.99 3.58
N ALA A 74 -1.44 -23.44 2.41
CA ALA A 74 -0.06 -23.35 1.94
C ALA A 74 0.27 -21.94 1.45
N ILE A 75 1.46 -21.47 1.78
CA ILE A 75 2.11 -20.30 1.19
C ILE A 75 3.39 -20.78 0.51
N LEU A 76 3.67 -20.20 -0.65
CA LEU A 76 4.95 -20.39 -1.32
C LEU A 76 5.85 -19.19 -1.04
N ALA A 77 6.97 -19.42 -0.36
CA ALA A 77 8.04 -18.43 -0.24
C ALA A 77 9.11 -18.69 -1.30
N ILE A 78 9.46 -17.66 -2.07
CA ILE A 78 10.53 -17.69 -3.06
C ILE A 78 11.73 -16.91 -2.52
N ARG A 79 12.85 -17.60 -2.37
CA ARG A 79 14.17 -16.99 -2.18
C ARG A 79 14.83 -16.83 -3.54
N HIS A 80 14.93 -15.59 -4.00
CA HIS A 80 15.57 -15.24 -5.27
C HIS A 80 17.09 -15.39 -5.18
N ALA A 81 17.76 -15.40 -6.33
CA ALA A 81 19.22 -15.48 -6.39
C ALA A 81 19.91 -14.27 -5.72
N SER A 82 19.23 -13.12 -5.65
CA SER A 82 19.66 -11.94 -4.91
C SER A 82 19.46 -12.05 -3.39
N ASN A 83 19.02 -13.20 -2.89
CA ASN A 83 18.54 -13.44 -1.53
C ASN A 83 17.24 -12.71 -1.16
N ALA A 84 16.58 -12.03 -2.10
CA ALA A 84 15.27 -11.46 -1.87
C ALA A 84 14.27 -12.54 -1.48
N LEU A 85 13.37 -12.23 -0.55
CA LEU A 85 12.31 -13.13 -0.12
C LEU A 85 10.96 -12.58 -0.57
N THR A 86 10.16 -13.37 -1.30
CA THR A 86 8.77 -13.00 -1.64
C THR A 86 7.81 -14.12 -1.27
N PHE A 87 6.58 -13.76 -0.91
CA PHE A 87 5.54 -14.70 -0.46
C PHE A 87 4.36 -14.68 -1.42
N HIS A 88 3.81 -15.85 -1.72
CA HIS A 88 2.78 -16.02 -2.74
C HIS A 88 1.67 -16.94 -2.23
N LEU A 89 0.43 -16.51 -2.46
CA LEU A 89 -0.76 -17.33 -2.26
C LEU A 89 -1.00 -18.26 -3.46
N PRO A 90 -1.69 -19.40 -3.25
CA PRO A 90 -2.05 -20.30 -4.35
C PRO A 90 -3.10 -19.65 -5.25
N VAL A 91 -2.92 -19.77 -6.56
CA VAL A 91 -3.89 -19.28 -7.57
C VAL A 91 -5.08 -20.22 -7.71
N GLN A 92 -4.91 -21.51 -7.38
CA GLN A 92 -5.97 -22.51 -7.41
C GLN A 92 -5.79 -23.49 -6.25
N SER A 93 -6.89 -23.84 -5.59
CA SER A 93 -6.92 -24.90 -4.58
C SER A 93 -8.00 -25.92 -4.98
N THR A 94 -7.59 -27.12 -5.41
CA THR A 94 -8.54 -28.18 -5.77
C THR A 94 -8.70 -29.17 -4.62
N SER A 95 -9.93 -29.52 -4.24
CA SER A 95 -10.21 -30.45 -3.15
C SER A 95 -10.69 -31.79 -3.72
N ARG A 96 -10.08 -32.91 -3.29
CA ARG A 96 -10.56 -34.27 -3.60
C ARG A 96 -11.63 -34.72 -2.59
N GLY A 97 -12.66 -33.89 -2.39
CA GLY A 97 -13.79 -34.17 -1.49
C GLY A 97 -13.56 -33.79 -0.02
N ARG A 98 -14.60 -33.97 0.82
CA ARG A 98 -14.69 -33.42 2.20
C ARG A 98 -13.62 -33.92 3.19
N ARG A 99 -12.89 -34.99 2.84
CA ARG A 99 -11.81 -35.61 3.63
C ARG A 99 -10.54 -35.90 2.82
N GLY A 100 -10.49 -35.55 1.54
CA GLY A 100 -9.34 -35.82 0.67
C GLY A 100 -8.29 -34.72 0.78
N SER A 101 -7.03 -35.06 0.48
CA SER A 101 -5.98 -34.06 0.29
C SER A 101 -6.40 -33.06 -0.80
N SER A 102 -6.00 -31.80 -0.60
CA SER A 102 -6.20 -30.73 -1.56
C SER A 102 -4.89 -30.41 -2.26
N GLN A 103 -4.94 -29.92 -3.49
CA GLN A 103 -3.76 -29.44 -4.20
C GLN A 103 -3.77 -27.93 -4.27
N ALA A 104 -2.67 -27.31 -3.84
CA ALA A 104 -2.43 -25.88 -3.99
C ALA A 104 -1.50 -25.68 -5.19
N ARG A 105 -1.96 -24.90 -6.18
CA ARG A 105 -1.19 -24.51 -7.36
C ARG A 105 -0.76 -23.05 -7.24
N PHE A 106 0.50 -22.79 -7.54
CA PHE A 106 1.12 -21.47 -7.53
C PHE A 106 1.62 -21.14 -8.93
N GLN A 107 1.39 -19.90 -9.37
CA GLN A 107 1.90 -19.36 -10.62
C GLN A 107 2.56 -18.02 -10.34
N ILE A 108 3.87 -17.94 -10.58
CA ILE A 108 4.69 -16.79 -10.17
C ILE A 108 5.53 -16.32 -11.35
N ALA A 109 5.41 -15.05 -11.69
CA ALA A 109 6.32 -14.42 -12.65
C ALA A 109 7.65 -14.07 -11.96
N ILE A 110 8.72 -14.71 -12.39
CA ILE A 110 10.08 -14.50 -11.87
C ILE A 110 10.84 -13.64 -12.88
N ARG A 111 11.28 -12.46 -12.43
CA ARG A 111 12.12 -11.57 -13.22
C ARG A 111 13.49 -12.23 -13.42
N GLN A 112 13.82 -12.60 -14.65
CA GLN A 112 15.17 -13.08 -14.97
C GLN A 112 16.11 -11.86 -15.10
N GLY A 113 17.20 -11.85 -14.32
CA GLY A 113 18.18 -10.77 -14.36
C GLY A 113 18.88 -10.67 -15.72
N THR A 114 19.23 -9.45 -16.14
CA THR A 114 19.87 -9.13 -17.43
C THR A 114 21.34 -9.55 -17.54
N LYS A 115 21.90 -10.32 -16.60
CA LYS A 115 23.28 -10.83 -16.72
C LYS A 115 23.34 -11.93 -17.79
N ARG A 116 23.68 -11.53 -19.03
CA ARG A 116 24.18 -12.45 -20.08
C ARG A 116 25.50 -13.05 -19.60
N GLY A 117 25.44 -14.24 -19.00
CA GLY A 117 26.61 -15.03 -18.64
C GLY A 117 26.20 -16.34 -17.97
N LEU A 118 26.78 -17.44 -18.46
CA LEU A 118 26.67 -18.89 -18.16
C LEU A 118 26.27 -19.43 -16.76
N ALA A 119 25.86 -18.63 -15.78
CA ALA A 119 25.30 -19.12 -14.51
C ALA A 119 23.76 -19.01 -14.53
N SER A 120 23.08 -20.13 -14.73
CA SER A 120 21.64 -20.23 -14.46
C SER A 120 21.37 -19.80 -13.02
N GLN A 121 20.59 -18.73 -12.83
CA GLN A 121 20.25 -18.23 -11.49
C GLN A 121 19.33 -19.23 -10.80
N ALA A 122 19.89 -20.01 -9.88
CA ALA A 122 19.11 -20.91 -9.04
C ALA A 122 18.31 -20.08 -8.03
N ILE A 123 17.02 -20.37 -7.93
CA ILE A 123 16.14 -19.85 -6.89
C ILE A 123 15.77 -20.99 -5.95
N LYS A 124 15.25 -20.67 -4.78
CA LYS A 124 14.72 -21.67 -3.85
C LYS A 124 13.24 -21.42 -3.59
N ALA A 125 12.44 -22.43 -3.85
CA ALA A 125 11.01 -22.46 -3.55
C ALA A 125 10.79 -23.22 -2.24
N ILE A 126 10.10 -22.58 -1.29
CA ILE A 126 9.88 -23.06 0.07
C ILE A 126 8.38 -23.11 0.31
N VAL A 127 7.82 -24.29 0.49
CA VAL A 127 6.40 -24.44 0.82
C VAL A 127 6.23 -24.39 2.33
N VAL A 128 5.52 -23.37 2.80
CA VAL A 128 5.13 -23.21 4.19
C VAL A 128 3.71 -23.72 4.33
N LYS A 129 3.54 -24.82 5.09
CA LYS A 129 2.23 -25.32 5.46
C LYS A 129 1.78 -24.65 6.75
N VAL A 130 0.53 -24.20 6.75
CA VAL A 130 -0.09 -23.44 7.83
C VAL A 130 -1.33 -24.19 8.28
N ALA A 131 -1.53 -24.33 9.60
CA ALA A 131 -2.77 -24.88 10.13
C ALA A 131 -3.95 -23.96 9.78
N ARG A 132 -5.06 -24.52 9.28
CA ARG A 132 -6.29 -23.74 9.11
C ARG A 132 -6.88 -23.42 10.47
N LEU A 133 -7.29 -22.17 10.65
CA LEU A 133 -8.06 -21.76 11.80
C LEU A 133 -9.44 -22.46 11.73
N ALA A 134 -9.85 -23.17 12.79
CA ALA A 134 -11.06 -24.02 12.77
C ALA A 134 -12.39 -23.23 12.69
N GLY A 135 -13.46 -23.89 12.23
CA GLY A 135 -14.73 -23.30 11.76
C GLY A 135 -15.44 -22.28 12.65
N ASP A 136 -15.45 -22.43 13.98
CA ASP A 136 -16.08 -21.45 14.87
C ASP A 136 -15.23 -20.18 15.06
N LYS A 137 -13.91 -20.27 14.82
CA LYS A 137 -12.96 -19.16 14.89
C LYS A 137 -12.97 -18.31 13.60
N LEU A 138 -13.19 -18.92 12.44
CA LEU A 138 -13.19 -18.23 11.14
C LEU A 138 -14.33 -17.21 10.98
N VAL A 139 -15.47 -17.40 11.66
CA VAL A 139 -16.65 -16.52 11.56
C VAL A 139 -16.57 -15.29 12.48
N THR A 140 -15.67 -15.28 13.47
CA THR A 140 -15.56 -14.21 14.50
C THR A 140 -14.23 -13.43 14.49
N LEU A 141 -13.24 -13.84 13.70
CA LEU A 141 -11.92 -13.21 13.65
C LEU A 141 -11.87 -12.06 12.65
N VAL A 142 -12.09 -10.84 13.12
CA VAL A 142 -11.73 -9.62 12.37
C VAL A 142 -10.25 -9.34 12.64
N LEU A 143 -9.46 -9.09 11.59
CA LEU A 143 -8.00 -8.86 11.66
C LEU A 143 -7.53 -7.93 12.80
N PRO A 144 -8.22 -6.83 13.15
CA PRO A 144 -7.83 -5.97 14.28
C PRO A 144 -7.67 -6.72 15.61
N LYS A 145 -8.58 -7.65 15.93
CA LYS A 145 -8.52 -8.40 17.20
C LYS A 145 -7.35 -9.39 17.23
N LEU A 146 -7.01 -9.97 16.09
CA LEU A 146 -5.84 -10.85 15.96
C LEU A 146 -4.55 -10.07 16.17
N VAL A 147 -4.46 -8.89 15.54
CA VAL A 147 -3.30 -8.00 15.69
C VAL A 147 -3.17 -7.52 17.13
N GLU A 148 -4.27 -7.14 17.78
CA GLU A 148 -4.25 -6.73 19.19
C GLU A 148 -3.79 -7.87 20.11
N ALA A 149 -4.31 -9.08 19.92
CA ALA A 149 -3.89 -10.24 20.70
C ALA A 149 -2.40 -10.58 20.46
N PHE A 150 -1.95 -10.49 19.21
CA PHE A 150 -0.54 -10.63 18.83
C PHE A 150 0.34 -9.62 19.56
N GLU A 151 0.00 -8.32 19.47
CA GLU A 151 0.80 -7.23 20.03
C GLU A 151 0.90 -7.34 21.56
N LYS A 152 -0.23 -7.61 22.24
CA LYS A 152 -0.29 -7.91 23.68
C LYS A 152 0.62 -9.07 24.07
N ASN A 153 0.57 -10.18 23.33
CA ASN A 153 1.37 -11.35 23.66
C ASN A 153 2.87 -11.11 23.43
N SER A 154 3.22 -10.41 22.35
CA SER A 154 4.60 -10.06 22.02
C SER A 154 5.23 -9.15 23.08
N TRP A 155 4.50 -8.11 23.52
CA TRP A 155 4.94 -7.19 24.57
C TRP A 155 5.05 -7.89 25.93
N LYS A 156 4.05 -8.71 26.30
CA LYS A 156 4.09 -9.48 27.55
C LYS A 156 5.33 -10.39 27.63
N LYS A 157 5.72 -11.06 26.55
CA LYS A 157 6.93 -11.91 26.50
C LYS A 157 8.22 -11.12 26.73
N ARG A 158 8.20 -9.81 26.47
CA ARG A 158 9.34 -8.89 26.61
C ARG A 158 9.31 -8.11 27.92
N GLY A 159 8.27 -8.26 28.74
CA GLY A 159 8.07 -7.46 29.94
C GLY A 159 7.79 -5.99 29.66
N LEU A 160 7.22 -5.67 28.49
CA LEU A 160 6.86 -4.31 28.10
C LEU A 160 5.42 -4.00 28.47
N GLU A 161 5.17 -2.75 28.86
CA GLU A 161 3.85 -2.21 29.18
C GLU A 161 3.66 -0.85 28.48
N GLU A 162 2.42 -0.55 28.09
CA GLU A 162 2.07 0.75 27.52
C GLU A 162 2.10 1.84 28.61
N GLY A 163 2.57 3.05 28.26
CA GLY A 163 2.51 4.20 29.14
C GLY A 163 3.76 5.05 29.18
N TRP A 164 3.84 5.89 30.20
CA TRP A 164 4.91 6.86 30.39
C TRP A 164 6.12 6.25 31.08
N LEU A 165 7.29 6.52 30.52
CA LEU A 165 8.58 6.02 30.99
C LEU A 165 9.51 7.19 31.34
N LEU A 166 10.33 7.00 32.37
CA LEU A 166 11.47 7.86 32.68
C LEU A 166 12.71 7.35 31.94
N VAL A 167 13.41 8.24 31.25
CA VAL A 167 14.57 7.91 30.43
C VAL A 167 15.82 8.54 31.02
N THR A 168 16.80 7.70 31.31
CA THR A 168 18.17 8.12 31.61
C THR A 168 19.11 7.47 30.61
N GLU A 169 20.34 7.97 30.50
CA GLU A 169 21.37 7.35 29.66
C GLU A 169 21.56 5.86 30.03
N ASP A 170 21.71 5.57 31.33
CA ASP A 170 21.93 4.22 31.84
C ASP A 170 20.74 3.29 31.59
N THR A 171 19.52 3.73 31.90
CA THR A 171 18.31 2.89 31.72
C THR A 171 18.01 2.65 30.25
N LEU A 172 18.29 3.62 29.37
CA LEU A 172 18.14 3.45 27.93
C LEU A 172 19.23 2.53 27.35
N ALA A 173 20.48 2.66 27.78
CA ALA A 173 21.58 1.79 27.39
C ALA A 173 21.32 0.32 27.80
N ALA A 174 20.75 0.11 28.99
CA ALA A 174 20.40 -1.19 29.53
C ALA A 174 19.09 -1.77 28.97
N ALA A 175 18.29 -0.98 28.22
CA ALA A 175 16.93 -1.32 27.83
C ALA A 175 16.03 -1.72 29.03
N ALA A 176 16.22 -1.02 30.15
CA ALA A 176 15.54 -1.26 31.42
C ALA A 176 14.88 0.03 31.92
N LEU A 177 13.98 0.59 31.10
CA LEU A 177 13.26 1.82 31.41
C LEU A 177 12.21 1.56 32.50
N ALA A 178 12.06 2.52 33.41
CA ALA A 178 11.07 2.47 34.47
C ALA A 178 9.88 3.37 34.16
N THR A 179 8.72 3.07 34.72
CA THR A 179 7.56 3.97 34.68
C THR A 179 7.93 5.34 35.26
N GLY A 180 7.53 6.40 34.58
CA GLY A 180 7.78 7.78 35.02
C GLY A 180 6.53 8.63 34.87
N THR A 181 6.35 9.59 35.78
CA THR A 181 5.27 10.57 35.67
C THR A 181 5.87 11.91 35.26
N PRO A 182 5.51 12.47 34.10
CA PRO A 182 6.08 13.71 33.61
C PRO A 182 5.48 14.92 34.34
N VAL A 183 6.05 15.24 35.50
CA VAL A 183 5.66 16.40 36.31
C VAL A 183 6.84 17.36 36.39
N SER A 184 6.77 18.48 35.67
CA SER A 184 7.75 19.55 35.82
C SER A 184 7.19 20.92 35.42
N PRO A 185 7.54 22.00 36.14
CA PRO A 185 7.28 23.37 35.71
C PRO A 185 8.26 23.82 34.61
N GLN A 186 9.39 23.13 34.43
CA GLN A 186 10.34 23.40 33.35
C GLN A 186 10.04 22.55 32.12
N ARG A 187 10.70 22.91 31.01
CA ARG A 187 10.64 22.17 29.76
C ARG A 187 11.21 20.77 29.93
N SER A 188 10.49 19.78 29.43
CA SER A 188 10.85 18.36 29.43
C SER A 188 11.12 17.86 28.00
N LEU A 189 11.75 16.71 27.86
CA LEU A 189 11.94 16.03 26.58
C LEU A 189 11.07 14.79 26.52
N LEU A 190 10.44 14.53 25.36
CA LEU A 190 9.60 13.37 25.10
C LEU A 190 10.09 12.59 23.88
N PHE A 191 10.23 11.28 24.02
CA PHE A 191 10.43 10.33 22.92
C PHE A 191 9.13 9.60 22.54
N ILE A 192 8.85 9.52 21.23
CA ILE A 192 7.72 8.76 20.69
C ILE A 192 8.19 7.84 19.56
N HIS A 193 8.16 6.54 19.79
CA HIS A 193 8.61 5.52 18.84
C HIS A 193 7.60 5.27 17.71
N GLY A 194 8.02 4.45 16.74
CA GLY A 194 7.26 4.12 15.54
C GLY A 194 6.61 2.73 15.54
N THR A 195 6.19 2.30 14.35
CA THR A 195 5.59 0.98 14.10
C THR A 195 6.54 -0.17 14.40
N PHE A 196 6.02 -1.28 14.94
CA PHE A 196 6.76 -2.48 15.34
C PHE A 196 7.80 -2.28 16.45
N SER A 197 7.79 -1.12 17.11
CA SER A 197 8.87 -0.69 18.00
C SER A 197 8.40 -0.48 19.44
N ASP A 198 9.36 -0.11 20.27
CA ASP A 198 9.25 0.36 21.65
C ASP A 198 10.35 1.41 21.88
N THR A 199 10.30 2.16 22.98
CA THR A 199 11.25 3.25 23.26
C THR A 199 12.70 2.76 23.28
N ALA A 200 12.98 1.65 23.97
CA ALA A 200 14.33 1.14 24.08
C ALA A 200 14.86 0.72 22.71
N SER A 201 14.08 -0.03 21.94
CA SER A 201 14.43 -0.45 20.59
C SER A 201 14.68 0.72 19.63
N ALA A 202 13.87 1.79 19.71
CA ALA A 202 14.00 2.95 18.82
C ALA A 202 15.19 3.85 19.17
N PHE A 203 15.39 4.17 20.45
CA PHE A 203 16.25 5.28 20.87
C PHE A 203 17.55 4.84 21.55
N ARG A 204 17.74 3.55 21.87
CA ARG A 204 18.97 3.03 22.53
C ARG A 204 20.29 3.51 21.92
N PRO A 205 20.46 3.65 20.59
CA PRO A 205 21.69 4.17 20.03
C PRO A 205 22.10 5.55 20.58
N LEU A 206 21.15 6.40 21.01
CA LEU A 206 21.45 7.70 21.60
C LEU A 206 22.23 7.59 22.92
N ALA A 207 22.02 6.53 23.69
CA ALA A 207 22.74 6.29 24.96
C ALA A 207 24.22 5.94 24.75
N SER A 208 24.60 5.52 23.54
CA SER A 208 26.01 5.29 23.17
C SER A 208 26.69 6.51 22.52
N SER A 209 26.02 7.67 22.55
CA SER A 209 26.44 8.89 21.88
C SER A 209 26.56 10.06 22.86
N SER A 210 27.08 11.21 22.41
CA SER A 210 27.13 12.43 23.21
C SER A 210 25.76 13.10 23.48
N PHE A 211 24.64 12.45 23.15
CA PHE A 211 23.31 13.07 23.19
C PHE A 211 22.93 13.53 24.60
N PHE A 212 22.99 12.61 25.59
CA PHE A 212 22.57 12.89 26.96
C PHE A 212 23.44 13.96 27.63
N GLU A 213 24.76 13.87 27.47
CA GLU A 213 25.71 14.91 27.91
C GLU A 213 25.31 16.29 27.38
N ARG A 214 24.99 16.41 26.10
CA ARG A 214 24.74 17.69 25.43
C ARG A 214 23.38 18.30 25.71
N VAL A 215 22.41 17.51 26.15
CA VAL A 215 21.07 18.01 26.49
C VAL A 215 20.84 18.14 28.01
N LYS A 216 21.80 17.71 28.82
CA LYS A 216 21.74 17.71 30.28
C LYS A 216 21.38 19.07 30.87
N ASP A 217 22.04 20.14 30.43
CA ASP A 217 21.76 21.51 30.93
C ASP A 217 20.33 22.00 30.62
N VAL A 218 19.65 21.38 29.66
CA VAL A 218 18.31 21.76 29.23
C VAL A 218 17.23 20.95 29.95
N TYR A 219 17.38 19.64 29.97
CA TYR A 219 16.33 18.72 30.47
C TYR A 219 16.69 18.05 31.78
N ASP A 220 17.97 17.89 32.10
CA ASP A 220 18.45 17.16 33.28
C ASP A 220 17.77 15.79 33.41
N ASP A 221 17.01 15.55 34.49
CA ASP A 221 16.24 14.34 34.77
C ASP A 221 14.84 14.30 34.11
N ARG A 222 14.45 15.33 33.35
CA ARG A 222 13.11 15.49 32.75
C ARG A 222 13.01 14.93 31.34
N ILE A 223 13.57 13.76 31.11
CA ILE A 223 13.51 13.06 29.83
C ILE A 223 12.57 11.88 29.97
N PHE A 224 11.53 11.88 29.16
CA PHE A 224 10.45 10.90 29.20
C PHE A 224 10.27 10.24 27.84
N ALA A 225 9.59 9.10 27.84
CA ALA A 225 9.13 8.44 26.63
C ALA A 225 7.71 7.91 26.80
N PHE A 226 7.08 7.56 25.69
CA PHE A 226 5.74 7.01 25.68
C PHE A 226 5.67 5.73 24.84
N ASP A 227 5.56 4.61 25.53
CA ASP A 227 5.38 3.30 24.92
C ASP A 227 3.90 3.04 24.63
N HIS A 228 3.62 2.62 23.39
CA HIS A 228 2.26 2.38 22.94
C HIS A 228 2.20 1.29 21.87
N PHE A 229 1.07 0.58 21.83
CA PHE A 229 0.77 -0.29 20.71
C PHE A 229 0.66 0.50 19.41
N SER A 230 1.32 0.00 18.37
CA SER A 230 1.53 0.69 17.11
C SER A 230 0.80 0.05 15.94
N LEU A 231 0.33 -1.20 16.08
CA LEU A 231 -0.40 -1.94 15.06
C LEU A 231 -1.90 -2.02 15.34
N SER A 232 -2.26 -2.28 16.59
CA SER A 232 -3.67 -2.44 16.99
C SER A 232 -4.38 -1.13 17.29
N ARG A 233 -3.64 -0.02 17.45
CA ARG A 233 -4.17 1.29 17.79
C ARG A 233 -4.13 2.28 16.64
N THR A 234 -5.15 3.13 16.60
CA THR A 234 -5.19 4.34 15.78
C THR A 234 -4.29 5.44 16.37
N LEU A 235 -3.99 6.48 15.57
CA LEU A 235 -3.22 7.65 16.03
C LEU A 235 -3.94 8.39 17.16
N GLU A 236 -5.27 8.51 17.07
CA GLU A 236 -6.08 9.20 18.09
C GLU A 236 -6.13 8.45 19.42
N GLU A 237 -6.21 7.11 19.39
CA GLU A 237 -6.13 6.32 20.62
C GLU A 237 -4.79 6.50 21.32
N ASN A 238 -3.67 6.46 20.58
CA ASN A 238 -2.35 6.68 21.18
C ASN A 238 -2.19 8.11 21.71
N ALA A 239 -2.63 9.12 20.96
CA ALA A 239 -2.59 10.52 21.40
C ALA A 239 -3.47 10.75 22.65
N ARG A 240 -4.65 10.14 22.72
CA ARG A 240 -5.52 10.19 23.89
C ARG A 240 -4.89 9.51 25.10
N MET A 241 -4.36 8.29 24.94
CA MET A 241 -3.68 7.56 26.01
C MET A 241 -2.50 8.36 26.58
N LEU A 242 -1.74 9.03 25.71
CA LEU A 242 -0.65 9.91 26.11
C LEU A 242 -1.15 11.05 27.00
N LEU A 243 -2.21 11.74 26.58
CA LEU A 243 -2.81 12.84 27.34
C LEU A 243 -3.44 12.40 28.67
N GLU A 244 -4.07 11.23 28.70
CA GLU A 244 -4.69 10.67 29.90
C GLU A 244 -3.63 10.33 30.96
N GLY A 245 -2.43 9.91 30.53
CA GLY A 245 -1.30 9.68 31.43
C GLY A 245 -0.60 10.94 31.95
N LEU A 246 -0.95 12.13 31.44
CA LEU A 246 -0.42 13.40 31.96
C LEU A 246 -1.19 13.88 33.20
N PRO A 247 -0.52 14.52 34.17
CA PRO A 247 -1.19 15.17 35.30
C PRO A 247 -2.13 16.29 34.83
N GLU A 248 -3.05 16.73 35.70
CA GLU A 248 -3.99 17.84 35.44
C GLU A 248 -3.32 19.23 35.46
N GLN A 249 -2.24 19.37 34.71
CA GLN A 249 -1.49 20.61 34.51
C GLN A 249 -0.90 20.63 33.11
N THR A 250 -0.63 21.82 32.59
CA THR A 250 0.10 21.97 31.32
C THR A 250 1.57 21.63 31.51
N THR A 251 2.06 20.64 30.77
CA THR A 251 3.47 20.27 30.72
C THR A 251 4.04 20.59 29.34
N THR A 252 5.17 21.30 29.30
CA THR A 252 5.81 21.70 28.03
C THR A 252 6.89 20.71 27.63
N PHE A 253 6.75 20.13 26.44
CA PHE A 253 7.70 19.15 25.90
C PHE A 253 8.37 19.67 24.63
N ASP A 254 9.69 19.53 24.57
CA ASP A 254 10.32 19.26 23.28
C ASP A 254 10.20 17.76 22.96
N VAL A 255 10.12 17.40 21.68
CA VAL A 255 9.77 16.03 21.27
C VAL A 255 10.72 15.52 20.19
N ILE A 256 11.18 14.28 20.32
CA ILE A 256 11.81 13.53 19.23
C ILE A 256 10.89 12.36 18.89
N THR A 257 10.51 12.27 17.63
CA THR A 257 9.68 11.18 17.14
C THR A 257 10.42 10.34 16.13
N HIS A 258 10.05 9.07 16.02
CA HIS A 258 10.48 8.20 14.93
C HIS A 258 9.29 7.65 14.16
N SER A 259 9.34 7.69 12.83
CA SER A 259 8.36 7.03 11.98
C SER A 259 6.93 7.45 12.32
N ARG A 260 6.01 6.48 12.48
CA ARG A 260 4.61 6.68 12.90
C ARG A 260 4.46 7.57 14.14
N GLY A 261 5.44 7.60 15.06
CA GLY A 261 5.39 8.48 16.24
C GLY A 261 5.27 9.96 15.89
N GLY A 262 5.78 10.37 14.72
CA GLY A 262 5.60 11.73 14.21
C GLY A 262 4.13 12.02 13.90
N LEU A 263 3.39 11.07 13.34
CA LEU A 263 1.95 11.22 13.12
C LEU A 263 1.16 11.24 14.44
N VAL A 264 1.57 10.47 15.45
CA VAL A 264 0.96 10.55 16.80
C VAL A 264 1.12 11.96 17.38
N LEU A 265 2.32 12.53 17.30
CA LEU A 265 2.56 13.92 17.74
C LEU A 265 1.75 14.93 16.93
N ARG A 266 1.70 14.79 15.60
CA ARG A 266 0.92 15.68 14.76
C ARG A 266 -0.57 15.60 15.09
N THR A 267 -1.12 14.41 15.29
CA THR A 267 -2.50 14.23 15.75
C THR A 267 -2.73 14.91 17.09
N LEU A 268 -1.84 14.72 18.07
CA LEU A 268 -1.91 15.36 19.38
C LEU A 268 -1.97 16.89 19.30
N VAL A 269 -1.14 17.50 18.44
CA VAL A 269 -0.94 18.96 18.37
C VAL A 269 -1.91 19.62 17.40
N GLU A 270 -2.00 19.12 16.17
CA GLU A 270 -2.75 19.72 15.07
C GLU A 270 -4.25 19.36 15.14
N ARG A 271 -4.61 18.29 15.87
CA ARG A 271 -6.00 17.89 16.14
C ARG A 271 -6.35 17.99 17.62
N ALA A 272 -5.71 18.90 18.35
CA ALA A 272 -5.95 19.17 19.77
C ALA A 272 -7.45 19.33 20.12
N SER A 273 -8.25 19.92 19.21
CA SER A 273 -9.70 20.07 19.40
C SER A 273 -10.46 18.75 19.57
N ARG A 274 -9.95 17.63 19.03
CA ARG A 274 -10.55 16.28 19.18
C ARG A 274 -10.41 15.72 20.60
N PHE A 275 -9.54 16.31 21.43
CA PHE A 275 -9.27 15.83 22.80
C PHE A 275 -9.87 16.73 23.89
N GLY A 276 -10.54 17.84 23.54
CA GLY A 276 -11.23 18.70 24.50
C GLY A 276 -10.32 19.20 25.64
N PRO A 277 -10.74 19.12 26.91
CA PRO A 277 -9.93 19.56 28.05
C PRO A 277 -8.57 18.84 28.19
N LEU A 278 -8.47 17.58 27.76
CA LEU A 278 -7.22 16.80 27.86
C LEU A 278 -6.08 17.47 27.10
N ALA A 279 -6.36 18.10 25.95
CA ALA A 279 -5.34 18.77 25.15
C ALA A 279 -4.56 19.86 25.92
N ARG A 280 -5.16 20.46 26.95
CA ARG A 280 -4.50 21.50 27.76
C ARG A 280 -3.34 20.96 28.61
N ARG A 281 -3.28 19.65 28.82
CA ARG A 281 -2.22 19.01 29.61
C ARG A 281 -0.88 18.98 28.84
N PHE A 282 -0.90 19.12 27.52
CA PHE A 282 0.28 19.08 26.67
C PHE A 282 0.53 20.42 25.98
N SER A 283 1.75 20.93 26.07
CA SER A 283 2.22 22.08 25.31
C SER A 283 3.46 21.69 24.52
N LEU A 284 3.46 21.97 23.22
CA LEU A 284 4.61 21.71 22.36
C LEU A 284 5.61 22.88 22.41
N GLY A 285 6.86 22.58 22.74
CA GLY A 285 8.01 23.44 22.49
C GLY A 285 8.51 23.25 21.05
N ARG A 286 9.52 22.39 20.87
CA ARG A 286 10.12 22.05 19.57
C ARG A 286 10.03 20.55 19.32
N ALA A 287 9.76 20.17 18.08
CA ALA A 287 9.77 18.76 17.66
C ALA A 287 10.82 18.49 16.59
N VAL A 288 11.42 17.30 16.66
CA VAL A 288 12.16 16.72 15.54
C VAL A 288 11.42 15.48 15.05
N LEU A 289 10.89 15.57 13.84
CA LEU A 289 10.23 14.49 13.13
C LEU A 289 11.30 13.66 12.39
N VAL A 290 11.73 12.54 12.98
CA VAL A 290 12.72 11.66 12.36
C VAL A 290 12.01 10.61 11.53
N ALA A 291 12.18 10.70 10.21
CA ALA A 291 11.55 9.82 9.24
C ALA A 291 10.03 9.68 9.44
N SER A 292 9.32 10.78 9.72
CA SER A 292 7.85 10.76 9.90
C SER A 292 7.12 10.63 8.55
N PRO A 293 6.14 9.73 8.39
CA PRO A 293 5.39 9.59 7.14
C PRO A 293 4.28 10.63 7.07
N ASN A 294 4.61 11.94 7.00
CA ASN A 294 3.56 12.96 7.05
C ASN A 294 2.59 12.83 5.87
N GLU A 295 3.06 12.38 4.70
CA GLU A 295 2.24 12.07 3.51
C GLU A 295 1.84 10.60 3.39
N GLY A 296 2.09 9.78 4.41
CA GLY A 296 1.90 8.33 4.40
C GLY A 296 3.00 7.57 3.66
N THR A 297 2.85 6.25 3.57
CA THR A 297 3.72 5.35 2.82
C THR A 297 2.93 4.38 1.94
N PRO A 298 3.37 4.13 0.69
CA PRO A 298 2.73 3.15 -0.19
C PRO A 298 2.83 1.70 0.33
N LEU A 299 3.71 1.41 1.30
CA LEU A 299 3.76 0.11 1.97
C LEU A 299 2.51 -0.20 2.79
N ALA A 300 1.80 0.84 3.23
CA ALA A 300 0.60 0.74 4.05
C ALA A 300 -0.70 0.77 3.23
N THR A 301 -0.61 0.94 1.91
CA THR A 301 -1.79 1.01 1.05
C THR A 301 -2.47 -0.36 0.93
N PRO A 302 -3.80 -0.45 1.16
CA PRO A 302 -4.55 -1.70 1.05
C PRO A 302 -4.38 -2.38 -0.32
N GLY A 303 -4.33 -3.71 -0.34
CA GLY A 303 -4.24 -4.53 -1.55
C GLY A 303 -2.83 -5.00 -1.94
N ARG A 304 -1.81 -4.75 -1.11
CA ARG A 304 -0.42 -5.19 -1.34
C ARG A 304 0.15 -6.03 -0.20
N TRP A 305 -0.73 -6.70 0.56
CA TRP A 305 -0.38 -7.24 1.87
C TRP A 305 0.73 -8.30 1.84
N ASP A 306 0.68 -9.22 0.88
CA ASP A 306 1.72 -10.20 0.58
C ASP A 306 3.07 -9.54 0.24
N GLN A 307 3.04 -8.48 -0.57
CA GLN A 307 4.21 -7.70 -0.93
C GLN A 307 4.77 -6.93 0.26
N THR A 308 3.92 -6.34 1.10
CA THR A 308 4.33 -5.60 2.31
C THR A 308 4.97 -6.54 3.33
N LEU A 309 4.41 -7.73 3.55
CA LEU A 309 5.01 -8.76 4.39
C LEU A 309 6.39 -9.19 3.84
N GLY A 310 6.48 -9.42 2.52
CA GLY A 310 7.74 -9.71 1.85
C GLY A 310 8.76 -8.59 2.01
N TRP A 311 8.33 -7.34 1.88
CA TRP A 311 9.18 -6.17 2.02
C TRP A 311 9.75 -6.03 3.44
N ILE A 312 8.89 -6.12 4.46
CA ILE A 312 9.31 -6.09 5.87
C ILE A 312 10.29 -7.21 6.17
N ALA A 313 10.03 -8.43 5.68
CA ALA A 313 10.94 -9.56 5.84
C ALA A 313 12.33 -9.28 5.25
N ASN A 314 12.40 -8.63 4.08
CA ASN A 314 13.69 -8.24 3.48
C ASN A 314 14.40 -7.13 4.24
N VAL A 315 13.68 -6.14 4.76
CA VAL A 315 14.27 -5.07 5.60
C VAL A 315 14.88 -5.67 6.86
N LEU A 316 14.15 -6.56 7.54
CA LEU A 316 14.62 -7.24 8.76
C LEU A 316 15.88 -8.08 8.51
N GLU A 317 15.95 -8.80 7.38
CA GLU A 317 17.12 -9.59 7.03
C GLU A 317 18.31 -8.75 6.55
N LEU A 318 18.08 -7.61 5.87
CA LEU A 318 19.14 -6.72 5.40
C LEU A 318 19.76 -5.90 6.54
N PHE A 319 18.95 -5.56 7.55
CA PHE A 319 19.34 -4.74 8.67
C PHE A 319 18.96 -5.46 9.97
N PRO A 320 19.75 -6.47 10.41
CA PRO A 320 19.44 -7.24 11.61
C PRO A 320 19.42 -6.38 12.88
N ASP A 321 20.27 -5.36 12.93
CA ASP A 321 20.24 -4.32 13.96
C ASP A 321 19.24 -3.22 13.56
N ASN A 322 18.01 -3.32 14.03
CA ASN A 322 16.92 -2.42 13.69
C ASN A 322 15.95 -2.22 14.88
N PRO A 323 15.12 -1.15 14.88
CA PRO A 323 14.21 -0.85 15.97
C PRO A 323 12.88 -1.60 15.88
N PHE A 324 12.67 -2.49 14.91
CA PHE A 324 11.43 -3.26 14.74
C PHE A 324 11.42 -4.47 15.68
N ALA A 325 11.30 -4.17 16.95
CA ALA A 325 11.14 -5.10 18.05
C ALA A 325 10.23 -6.28 17.66
N THR A 326 9.00 -6.04 17.19
CA THR A 326 8.00 -7.09 16.92
C THR A 326 7.94 -7.55 15.45
N GLY A 327 8.85 -7.07 14.59
CA GLY A 327 8.77 -7.25 13.13
C GLY A 327 8.82 -8.72 12.66
N ALA A 328 9.71 -9.54 13.23
CA ALA A 328 9.84 -10.94 12.84
C ALA A 328 8.60 -11.77 13.21
N GLU A 329 8.10 -11.59 14.44
CA GLU A 329 6.88 -12.26 14.91
C GLU A 329 5.66 -11.80 14.11
N PHE A 330 5.63 -10.53 13.69
CA PHE A 330 4.60 -10.02 12.80
C PHE A 330 4.65 -10.66 11.41
N VAL A 331 5.84 -10.83 10.80
CA VAL A 331 5.96 -11.59 9.54
C VAL A 331 5.45 -13.01 9.73
N ALA A 332 5.83 -13.68 10.81
CA ALA A 332 5.40 -15.05 11.11
C ALA A 332 3.88 -15.18 11.21
N ASN A 333 3.23 -14.32 12.01
CA ASN A 333 1.78 -14.31 12.15
C ASN A 333 1.08 -13.83 10.87
N GLY A 334 1.68 -12.88 10.15
CA GLY A 334 1.22 -12.39 8.86
C GLY A 334 1.09 -13.48 7.82
N LEU A 335 2.04 -14.43 7.78
CA LEU A 335 1.93 -15.63 6.93
C LEU A 335 0.73 -16.49 7.34
N VAL A 336 0.48 -16.68 8.63
CA VAL A 336 -0.69 -17.44 9.10
C VAL A 336 -2.00 -16.77 8.67
N TRP A 337 -2.10 -15.45 8.85
CA TRP A 337 -3.28 -14.66 8.47
C TRP A 337 -3.50 -14.66 6.96
N LEU A 338 -2.42 -14.47 6.19
CA LEU A 338 -2.43 -14.48 4.73
C LEU A 338 -2.92 -15.84 4.20
N ALA A 339 -2.37 -16.96 4.70
CA ALA A 339 -2.77 -18.30 4.28
C ALA A 339 -4.24 -18.61 4.58
N ASN A 340 -4.76 -18.07 5.69
CA ASN A 340 -6.14 -18.23 6.12
C ASN A 340 -7.10 -17.19 5.51
N HIS A 341 -6.64 -16.36 4.56
CA HIS A 341 -7.45 -15.33 3.89
C HIS A 341 -8.14 -14.38 4.88
N VAL A 342 -7.51 -14.13 6.03
CA VAL A 342 -8.01 -13.18 7.02
C VAL A 342 -7.92 -11.79 6.40
N SER A 343 -9.06 -11.11 6.30
CA SER A 343 -9.17 -9.76 5.75
C SER A 343 -9.65 -8.77 6.80
N GLY A 344 -9.34 -7.50 6.59
CA GLY A 344 -9.64 -6.40 7.49
C GLY A 344 -8.49 -5.41 7.53
N ASP A 345 -8.75 -4.25 8.13
CA ASP A 345 -7.71 -3.24 8.30
C ASP A 345 -6.87 -3.53 9.54
N ILE A 346 -5.59 -3.18 9.48
CA ILE A 346 -4.73 -3.11 10.66
C ILE A 346 -4.68 -1.64 11.06
N PRO A 347 -5.37 -1.21 12.14
CA PRO A 347 -5.60 0.21 12.42
C PRO A 347 -4.32 1.07 12.39
N GLY A 348 -3.24 0.55 12.99
CA GLY A 348 -1.96 1.23 13.07
C GLY A 348 -1.19 1.32 11.75
N LEU A 349 -1.38 0.35 10.83
CA LEU A 349 -0.82 0.44 9.48
C LEU A 349 -1.71 1.26 8.56
N HIS A 350 -3.04 1.12 8.64
CA HIS A 350 -3.99 1.94 7.89
C HIS A 350 -3.80 3.44 8.18
N ALA A 351 -3.40 3.79 9.41
CA ALA A 351 -3.00 5.16 9.77
C ALA A 351 -1.84 5.73 8.94
N LEU A 352 -1.07 4.88 8.26
CA LEU A 352 0.08 5.25 7.42
C LEU A 352 -0.25 5.24 5.93
N ASP A 353 -1.46 4.82 5.52
CA ASP A 353 -1.81 4.75 4.10
C ASP A 353 -1.86 6.17 3.50
N ALA A 354 -1.04 6.41 2.48
CA ALA A 354 -0.94 7.70 1.79
C ALA A 354 -2.26 8.15 1.16
N GLN A 355 -3.16 7.20 0.86
CA GLN A 355 -4.50 7.46 0.34
C GLN A 355 -5.61 7.26 1.39
N GLY A 356 -5.24 6.89 2.61
CA GLY A 356 -6.19 6.62 3.70
C GLY A 356 -6.75 7.88 4.32
N ASP A 357 -7.91 7.74 4.95
CA ASP A 357 -8.57 8.82 5.68
C ASP A 357 -7.68 9.45 6.76
N PRO A 358 -6.89 8.70 7.57
CA PRO A 358 -6.04 9.32 8.60
C PRO A 358 -5.02 10.31 8.04
N ILE A 359 -4.35 9.96 6.93
CA ILE A 359 -3.40 10.86 6.26
C ILE A 359 -4.15 12.01 5.60
N THR A 360 -5.29 11.76 4.97
CA THR A 360 -6.11 12.84 4.38
C THR A 360 -6.59 13.83 5.44
N GLU A 361 -7.01 13.35 6.59
CA GLU A 361 -7.47 14.15 7.73
C GLU A 361 -6.35 14.95 8.35
N ILE A 362 -5.16 14.38 8.59
CA ILE A 362 -4.02 15.10 9.20
C ILE A 362 -3.38 16.14 8.26
N GLN A 363 -3.73 16.12 6.97
CA GLN A 363 -3.27 17.11 5.98
C GLN A 363 -4.22 18.33 5.87
N LYS A 364 -5.35 18.33 6.58
CA LYS A 364 -6.27 19.47 6.63
C LYS A 364 -5.76 20.54 7.63
N PRO A 365 -6.17 21.81 7.51
CA PRO A 365 -5.94 22.78 8.58
C PRO A 365 -6.60 22.37 9.92
N PRO A 366 -6.09 22.85 11.07
CA PRO A 366 -4.93 23.72 11.20
C PRO A 366 -3.62 22.93 11.01
N GLY A 367 -2.61 23.60 10.46
CA GLY A 367 -1.24 23.11 10.43
C GLY A 367 -0.55 23.29 11.79
N PRO A 368 0.72 22.86 11.92
CA PRO A 368 1.44 22.91 13.17
C PRO A 368 1.74 24.34 13.63
N PRO A 369 2.04 24.53 14.93
CA PRO A 369 2.49 25.83 15.43
C PRO A 369 3.72 26.33 14.66
N ALA A 370 3.78 27.64 14.44
CA ALA A 370 4.88 28.27 13.72
C ALA A 370 6.22 27.90 14.35
N ASP A 371 7.21 27.55 13.53
CA ASP A 371 8.57 27.26 13.98
C ASP A 371 8.65 26.16 15.06
N ALA A 372 7.69 25.23 15.11
CA ALA A 372 7.72 24.14 16.08
C ALA A 372 8.50 22.92 15.56
N TYR A 373 8.42 22.62 14.27
CA TYR A 373 8.95 21.36 13.73
C TYR A 373 10.30 21.52 13.02
N SER A 374 11.11 20.47 13.13
CA SER A 374 12.27 20.16 12.29
C SER A 374 12.07 18.76 11.72
N ALA A 375 12.62 18.48 10.54
CA ALA A 375 12.52 17.17 9.90
C ALA A 375 13.91 16.58 9.67
N LEU A 376 14.09 15.31 10.00
CA LEU A 376 15.29 14.55 9.71
C LEU A 376 14.92 13.33 8.87
N VAL A 377 15.46 13.23 7.67
CA VAL A 377 15.07 12.24 6.65
C VAL A 377 16.28 11.65 5.95
N ALA A 378 16.08 10.59 5.17
CA ALA A 378 17.15 9.95 4.41
C ALA A 378 16.65 9.57 3.02
N ASN A 379 17.51 9.75 2.02
CA ASN A 379 17.35 9.22 0.67
C ASN A 379 18.36 8.10 0.49
N TYR A 380 17.96 6.88 0.85
CA TYR A 380 18.83 5.72 0.74
C TYR A 380 19.05 5.37 -0.72
N ASN A 381 20.32 5.22 -1.12
CA ASN A 381 20.68 4.81 -2.48
C ASN A 381 21.40 3.46 -2.43
N PRO A 382 20.66 2.33 -2.52
CA PRO A 382 21.27 1.01 -2.42
C PRO A 382 22.31 0.79 -3.53
N THR A 383 23.31 -0.05 -3.39
CA THR A 383 24.22 -0.39 -4.50
C THR A 383 24.50 -1.90 -4.53
N GLY A 384 25.11 -2.38 -5.61
CA GLY A 384 25.52 -3.78 -5.74
C GLY A 384 24.41 -4.79 -5.46
N ASP A 385 24.72 -5.79 -4.63
CA ASP A 385 23.81 -6.89 -4.30
C ASP A 385 22.58 -6.43 -3.52
N VAL A 386 22.70 -5.38 -2.69
CA VAL A 386 21.56 -4.82 -1.96
C VAL A 386 20.55 -4.22 -2.94
N LEU A 387 21.02 -3.50 -3.97
CA LEU A 387 20.14 -3.02 -5.04
C LEU A 387 19.43 -4.20 -5.72
N HIS A 388 20.15 -5.26 -6.09
CA HIS A 388 19.55 -6.42 -6.76
C HIS A 388 18.49 -7.09 -5.88
N ARG A 389 18.78 -7.25 -4.59
CA ARG A 389 17.82 -7.79 -3.61
C ARG A 389 16.56 -6.94 -3.52
N LEU A 390 16.70 -5.62 -3.41
CA LEU A 390 15.55 -4.73 -3.27
C LEU A 390 14.72 -4.67 -4.55
N LEU A 391 15.35 -4.76 -5.73
CA LEU A 391 14.62 -4.86 -7.00
C LEU A 391 13.78 -6.14 -7.10
N ASP A 392 14.37 -7.28 -6.74
CA ASP A 392 13.66 -8.57 -6.75
C ASP A 392 12.58 -8.63 -5.66
N ALA A 393 12.78 -7.95 -4.53
CA ALA A 393 11.78 -7.76 -3.48
C ALA A 393 10.67 -6.76 -3.85
N GLY A 394 10.80 -6.05 -4.97
CA GLY A 394 9.74 -5.17 -5.49
C GLY A 394 9.85 -3.68 -5.15
N LEU A 395 11.04 -3.14 -4.83
CA LEU A 395 11.26 -1.71 -4.50
C LEU A 395 10.56 -0.75 -5.48
N ASP A 396 10.72 -0.98 -6.79
CA ASP A 396 10.15 -0.13 -7.85
C ASP A 396 8.61 -0.19 -7.91
N GLN A 397 7.99 -1.21 -7.32
CA GLN A 397 6.54 -1.33 -7.23
C GLN A 397 5.99 -0.43 -6.12
N PHE A 398 6.73 -0.26 -5.03
CA PHE A 398 6.35 0.56 -3.89
C PHE A 398 6.70 2.03 -4.08
N PHE A 399 7.95 2.32 -4.45
CA PHE A 399 8.48 3.69 -4.41
C PHE A 399 8.86 4.18 -5.80
N GLY A 400 8.19 5.27 -6.23
CA GLY A 400 8.51 6.03 -7.43
C GLY A 400 9.30 7.31 -7.16
N SER A 401 9.94 7.41 -5.98
CA SER A 401 10.59 8.63 -5.48
C SER A 401 11.76 8.29 -4.55
N ALA A 402 12.49 9.34 -4.11
CA ALA A 402 13.48 9.23 -3.04
C ALA A 402 12.83 8.66 -1.77
N ASN A 403 13.49 7.69 -1.13
CA ASN A 403 12.94 6.96 0.02
C ASN A 403 14.05 6.43 0.93
N ASP A 404 13.68 6.04 2.14
CA ASP A 404 14.56 5.44 3.15
C ASP A 404 14.33 3.93 3.33
N LEU A 405 13.73 3.28 2.32
CA LEU A 405 13.20 1.91 2.28
C LEU A 405 11.86 1.68 2.98
N VAL A 406 11.35 2.61 3.79
CA VAL A 406 10.04 2.44 4.44
C VAL A 406 9.07 3.53 4.04
N MET A 407 9.55 4.72 3.70
CA MET A 407 8.70 5.80 3.22
C MET A 407 9.39 6.73 2.22
N PRO A 408 8.61 7.51 1.45
CA PRO A 408 9.15 8.60 0.65
C PRO A 408 9.84 9.65 1.53
N SER A 409 11.09 10.01 1.22
CA SER A 409 11.90 10.94 2.02
C SER A 409 11.24 12.31 2.14
N GLU A 410 10.67 12.81 1.04
CA GLU A 410 10.01 14.12 0.97
C GLU A 410 8.76 14.21 1.84
N GLY A 411 8.11 13.08 2.09
CA GLY A 411 7.00 12.97 3.03
C GLY A 411 7.40 13.28 4.47
N GLY A 412 8.70 13.31 4.80
CA GLY A 412 9.18 13.66 6.13
C GLY A 412 9.10 15.14 6.49
N TRP A 413 9.02 16.03 5.51
CA TRP A 413 8.91 17.49 5.76
C TRP A 413 7.68 18.16 5.14
N ARG A 414 6.92 17.45 4.29
CA ARG A 414 5.71 17.98 3.67
C ARG A 414 4.50 17.86 4.60
N ILE A 415 3.88 19.00 4.88
CA ILE A 415 2.73 19.14 5.77
C ILE A 415 1.63 19.94 5.06
N ASP A 416 0.39 19.57 5.33
CA ASP A 416 -0.89 20.04 4.79
C ASP A 416 -1.12 20.03 3.27
N ARG A 417 -0.27 19.34 2.49
CA ARG A 417 -0.25 19.34 1.00
C ARG A 417 -0.41 20.74 0.36
N SER A 418 -0.20 21.80 1.14
CA SER A 418 -0.47 23.19 0.77
C SER A 418 0.81 23.82 0.21
N SER A 419 0.69 25.00 -0.40
CA SER A 419 1.88 25.77 -0.81
C SER A 419 2.65 26.35 0.38
N THR A 420 2.09 26.30 1.59
CA THR A 420 2.71 26.80 2.82
C THR A 420 3.82 25.86 3.26
N LEU A 421 5.01 26.40 3.44
CA LEU A 421 6.15 25.64 3.94
C LEU A 421 6.19 25.72 5.47
N PHE A 422 5.63 24.74 6.16
CA PHE A 422 5.61 24.69 7.63
C PHE A 422 6.97 24.37 8.25
N ILE A 423 7.78 23.53 7.59
CA ILE A 423 9.15 23.22 8.03
C ILE A 423 10.12 23.95 7.09
N PRO A 424 10.75 25.06 7.54
CA PRO A 424 11.66 25.81 6.69
C PRO A 424 12.92 25.00 6.34
N ALA A 425 13.52 25.29 5.19
CA ALA A 425 14.73 24.62 4.69
C ALA A 425 15.88 24.52 5.70
N SER A 426 16.02 25.54 6.57
CA SER A 426 17.04 25.59 7.64
C SER A 426 16.82 24.58 8.78
N ARG A 427 15.67 23.90 8.78
CA ARG A 427 15.26 22.90 9.79
C ARG A 427 15.01 21.52 9.17
N ILE A 428 15.52 21.30 7.96
CA ILE A 428 15.46 20.01 7.27
C ILE A 428 16.87 19.46 7.19
N GLY A 429 17.10 18.32 7.84
CA GLY A 429 18.29 17.49 7.66
C GLY A 429 17.96 16.31 6.75
N CYS A 430 18.75 16.09 5.71
CA CYS A 430 18.53 15.02 4.75
C CYS A 430 19.84 14.29 4.44
N PHE A 431 19.89 12.98 4.74
CA PHE A 431 20.96 12.08 4.33
C PHE A 431 20.80 11.62 2.88
N GLY A 432 21.90 11.23 2.24
CA GLY A 432 21.92 10.63 0.92
C GLY A 432 21.81 11.61 -0.25
N PRO A 433 21.63 11.12 -1.49
CA PRO A 433 21.69 11.94 -2.69
C PRO A 433 20.72 13.12 -2.68
N GLY A 434 21.22 14.32 -2.98
CA GLY A 434 20.46 15.58 -2.94
C GLY A 434 20.17 16.10 -1.53
N GLY A 435 20.61 15.39 -0.49
CA GLY A 435 20.55 15.81 0.90
C GLY A 435 21.63 16.83 1.27
N ASN A 436 21.57 17.30 2.52
CA ASN A 436 22.51 18.27 3.10
C ASN A 436 23.29 17.70 4.30
N LEU A 437 23.12 16.42 4.63
CA LEU A 437 23.90 15.69 5.64
C LEU A 437 24.83 14.68 4.95
N PRO A 438 26.03 14.43 5.51
CA PRO A 438 26.94 13.44 4.96
C PRO A 438 26.43 12.01 5.21
N GLY A 439 26.77 11.09 4.31
CA GLY A 439 26.40 9.67 4.39
C GLY A 439 25.20 9.31 3.50
N ASP A 440 25.35 8.21 2.77
CA ASP A 440 24.37 7.68 1.80
C ASP A 440 23.79 6.31 2.18
N SER A 441 24.26 5.75 3.30
CA SER A 441 23.84 4.45 3.83
C SER A 441 22.78 4.52 4.92
N VAL A 442 22.28 5.72 5.24
CA VAL A 442 21.23 5.89 6.25
C VAL A 442 19.90 5.40 5.68
N THR A 443 19.28 4.49 6.41
CA THR A 443 17.96 3.90 6.15
C THR A 443 16.98 4.28 7.25
N HIS A 444 15.69 3.97 7.05
CA HIS A 444 14.63 4.19 8.02
C HIS A 444 14.95 3.72 9.46
N VAL A 445 15.74 2.65 9.56
CA VAL A 445 16.02 1.92 10.79
C VAL A 445 17.36 2.28 11.45
N SER A 446 18.11 3.24 10.90
CA SER A 446 19.50 3.52 11.33
C SER A 446 19.80 4.96 11.72
N PHE A 447 18.77 5.83 11.77
CA PHE A 447 18.95 7.28 12.05
C PHE A 447 19.71 7.56 13.34
N PHE A 448 19.26 6.98 14.46
CA PHE A 448 19.79 7.31 15.79
C PHE A 448 21.20 6.79 16.05
N SER A 449 21.74 5.97 15.16
CA SER A 449 23.12 5.46 15.23
C SER A 449 24.15 6.40 14.59
N ARG A 450 23.73 7.58 14.11
CA ARG A 450 24.60 8.54 13.41
C ARG A 450 24.94 9.73 14.30
N ALA A 451 26.19 10.14 14.30
CA ALA A 451 26.63 11.33 15.05
C ALA A 451 25.95 12.61 14.53
N GLU A 452 25.75 12.70 13.22
CA GLU A 452 25.08 13.81 12.56
C GLU A 452 23.60 13.92 12.96
N THR A 453 22.96 12.79 13.28
CA THR A 453 21.62 12.80 13.87
C THR A 453 21.66 13.46 15.24
N VAL A 454 22.62 13.10 16.10
CA VAL A 454 22.78 13.71 17.44
C VAL A 454 23.02 15.22 17.33
N ASP A 455 23.90 15.65 16.41
CA ASP A 455 24.12 17.07 16.14
C ASP A 455 22.85 17.80 15.72
N PHE A 456 22.10 17.22 14.79
CA PHE A 456 20.84 17.79 14.31
C PHE A 456 19.82 17.89 15.43
N LEU A 457 19.64 16.83 16.22
CA LEU A 457 18.71 16.78 17.35
C LEU A 457 19.06 17.86 18.39
N VAL A 458 20.29 17.91 18.87
CA VAL A 458 20.73 18.87 19.88
C VAL A 458 20.53 20.31 19.40
N ASN A 459 20.89 20.62 18.15
CA ASN A 459 20.71 21.96 17.60
C ASN A 459 19.23 22.35 17.48
N ALA A 460 18.39 21.45 16.97
CA ALA A 460 16.96 21.69 16.82
C ALA A 460 16.28 21.92 18.17
N LEU A 461 16.56 21.07 19.16
CA LEU A 461 15.99 21.14 20.51
C LEU A 461 16.42 22.42 21.26
N THR A 462 17.70 22.81 21.14
CA THR A 462 18.23 24.03 21.74
C THR A 462 17.88 25.31 20.98
N GLY A 463 17.30 25.20 19.78
CA GLY A 463 17.00 26.34 18.92
C GLY A 463 18.23 26.96 18.26
N ARG A 464 19.36 26.24 18.23
CA ARG A 464 20.57 26.65 17.51
C ARG A 464 20.36 26.47 16.01
N ARG A 465 20.99 27.33 15.21
CA ARG A 465 20.98 27.22 13.76
C ARG A 465 21.71 25.96 13.33
N GLN A 466 21.11 25.18 12.42
CA GLN A 466 21.77 24.03 11.83
C GLN A 466 22.95 24.50 10.95
N PRO A 467 24.15 23.90 11.06
CA PRO A 467 25.29 24.21 10.21
C PRO A 467 25.17 23.53 8.83
N LEU A 468 23.98 23.57 8.24
CA LEU A 468 23.63 22.85 7.02
C LEU A 468 23.36 23.82 5.88
N ASN A 469 23.79 23.42 4.68
CA ASN A 469 23.30 24.04 3.46
C ASN A 469 21.80 23.76 3.31
N GLY A 470 21.04 24.71 2.77
CA GLY A 470 19.60 24.54 2.62
C GLY A 470 19.28 23.48 1.57
N VAL A 471 18.53 22.44 1.95
CA VAL A 471 17.75 21.64 0.99
C VAL A 471 16.60 22.51 0.52
N ASP A 472 16.31 22.54 -0.79
CA ASP A 472 15.12 23.22 -1.30
C ASP A 472 13.90 22.29 -1.16
N PRO A 473 13.00 22.50 -0.18
CA PRO A 473 11.89 21.58 0.09
C PRO A 473 10.85 21.53 -1.03
N ARG A 474 10.93 22.46 -2.00
CA ARG A 474 10.04 22.52 -3.16
C ARG A 474 10.56 21.69 -4.33
N LYS A 475 11.85 21.36 -4.35
CA LYS A 475 12.45 20.54 -5.40
C LYS A 475 12.39 19.07 -5.01
N PRO A 476 12.09 18.17 -5.97
CA PRO A 476 12.18 16.76 -5.69
C PRO A 476 13.64 16.35 -5.46
N LEU A 477 13.86 15.43 -4.54
CA LEU A 477 15.13 14.77 -4.35
C LEU A 477 15.43 13.85 -5.56
N PRO A 478 16.72 13.66 -5.88
CA PRO A 478 17.11 12.73 -6.94
C PRO A 478 16.70 11.30 -6.56
N HIS A 479 16.14 10.58 -7.53
CA HIS A 479 15.81 9.17 -7.40
C HIS A 479 16.23 8.41 -8.65
N ARG A 480 16.26 7.08 -8.56
CA ARG A 480 16.91 6.22 -9.55
C ARG A 480 16.35 6.28 -10.97
N ARG A 481 15.05 6.49 -11.14
CA ARG A 481 14.45 6.67 -12.47
C ARG A 481 15.01 7.91 -13.17
N ILE A 482 15.17 9.01 -12.42
CA ILE A 482 15.81 10.24 -12.93
C ILE A 482 17.29 10.02 -13.26
N LEU A 483 18.03 9.25 -12.46
CA LEU A 483 19.46 8.99 -12.67
C LEU A 483 19.77 8.11 -13.90
N ARG A 484 18.81 7.28 -14.34
CA ARG A 484 18.95 6.44 -15.55
C ARG A 484 18.56 7.16 -16.85
N GLY A 485 18.20 8.44 -16.80
CA GLY A 485 17.73 9.17 -17.98
C GLY A 485 16.37 8.70 -18.50
N GLU A 486 15.60 7.98 -17.69
CA GLU A 486 14.19 7.72 -18.00
C GLU A 486 13.44 9.04 -17.82
N ALA A 487 12.91 9.58 -18.93
CA ALA A 487 12.14 10.81 -18.91
C ALA A 487 10.93 10.65 -17.96
N PRO A 488 10.61 11.68 -17.15
CA PRO A 488 9.38 11.67 -16.37
C PRO A 488 8.20 11.50 -17.32
N VAL A 489 7.36 10.50 -17.06
CA VAL A 489 6.09 10.32 -17.79
C VAL A 489 5.16 11.47 -17.40
N GLY A 490 5.13 12.52 -18.25
CA GLY A 490 4.10 13.56 -18.30
C GLY A 490 4.28 14.77 -17.36
N PRO A 491 3.84 15.97 -17.77
CA PRO A 491 4.19 17.23 -17.11
C PRO A 491 3.47 17.40 -15.76
N ARG A 492 4.25 17.74 -14.73
CA ARG A 492 3.76 18.41 -13.52
C ARG A 492 3.31 19.82 -13.92
N ILE A 493 2.01 20.07 -13.90
CA ILE A 493 1.46 21.42 -14.04
C ILE A 493 1.93 22.24 -12.83
N ARG A 494 2.70 23.30 -13.08
CA ARG A 494 3.01 24.34 -12.10
C ARG A 494 1.72 25.09 -11.74
N PRO A 495 1.43 25.35 -10.45
CA PRO A 495 0.37 26.27 -10.09
C PRO A 495 0.82 27.68 -10.47
N THR A 496 0.21 28.27 -11.49
CA THR A 496 0.35 29.70 -11.78
C THR A 496 -0.41 30.50 -10.72
N ALA A 497 0.29 31.46 -10.14
CA ALA A 497 -0.24 32.41 -9.17
C ALA A 497 -1.36 33.28 -9.77
N GLY A 498 -2.38 33.53 -8.94
CA GLY A 498 -3.13 34.79 -8.91
C GLY A 498 -4.10 35.08 -10.06
N ALA A 499 -5.35 34.64 -9.90
CA ALA A 499 -6.52 35.42 -10.31
C ALA A 499 -7.55 35.39 -9.17
N PRO A 500 -8.21 36.51 -8.84
CA PRO A 500 -8.99 36.64 -7.61
C PRO A 500 -10.27 35.81 -7.67
N VAL A 501 -10.48 34.99 -6.63
CA VAL A 501 -11.74 34.29 -6.39
C VAL A 501 -12.80 35.33 -6.00
N PRO A 502 -13.94 35.44 -6.72
CA PRO A 502 -15.06 36.25 -6.25
C PRO A 502 -15.63 35.62 -4.97
N MET A 503 -15.80 36.43 -3.93
CA MET A 503 -16.56 36.07 -2.74
C MET A 503 -17.95 35.51 -3.11
N PRO A 504 -18.48 34.51 -2.39
CA PRO A 504 -19.76 33.92 -2.73
C PRO A 504 -20.88 34.92 -2.41
N SER A 505 -21.54 35.42 -3.45
CA SER A 505 -22.81 36.12 -3.29
C SER A 505 -23.85 35.09 -2.83
N ARG A 506 -24.42 35.32 -1.64
CA ARG A 506 -25.65 34.65 -1.15
C ARG A 506 -26.70 34.67 -2.26
N ARG A 507 -26.95 33.52 -2.89
CA ARG A 507 -28.20 33.27 -3.61
C ARG A 507 -28.96 32.18 -2.91
N ALA A 508 -30.18 32.54 -2.54
CA ALA A 508 -31.08 31.81 -1.68
C ALA A 508 -31.32 30.38 -2.14
N ALA A 509 -31.43 29.49 -1.16
CA ALA A 509 -31.89 28.12 -1.30
C ALA A 509 -33.14 28.04 -2.18
N ARG A 510 -33.03 27.34 -3.30
CA ARG A 510 -34.18 26.66 -3.92
C ARG A 510 -34.21 25.25 -3.35
N ALA A 511 -35.37 24.88 -2.82
CA ALA A 511 -35.66 23.61 -2.17
C ALA A 511 -35.12 22.41 -2.95
N GLY A 512 -34.41 21.53 -2.24
CA GLY A 512 -33.67 20.40 -2.77
C GLY A 512 -34.56 19.37 -3.46
N ARG A 513 -34.22 19.03 -4.70
CA ARG A 513 -34.35 17.65 -5.17
C ARG A 513 -33.16 16.89 -4.60
N GLU A 514 -33.40 15.73 -3.97
CA GLU A 514 -32.32 14.84 -3.56
C GLU A 514 -31.36 14.56 -4.73
N PRO A 515 -30.04 14.45 -4.48
CA PRO A 515 -29.10 14.08 -5.53
C PRO A 515 -29.51 12.72 -6.10
N GLU A 516 -29.63 12.67 -7.43
CA GLU A 516 -30.05 11.47 -8.17
C GLU A 516 -28.98 10.37 -7.99
N ARG A 517 -29.21 9.43 -7.07
CA ARG A 517 -28.24 8.38 -6.70
C ARG A 517 -28.05 7.36 -7.82
N LEU A 518 -26.82 6.88 -8.00
CA LEU A 518 -26.49 5.78 -8.91
C LEU A 518 -27.11 4.46 -8.40
N HIS A 519 -27.93 3.81 -9.23
CA HIS A 519 -28.51 2.51 -8.91
C HIS A 519 -27.59 1.39 -9.41
N VAL A 520 -27.06 0.56 -8.50
CA VAL A 520 -26.19 -0.57 -8.85
C VAL A 520 -26.93 -1.89 -8.67
N SER A 521 -26.84 -2.77 -9.65
CA SER A 521 -27.36 -4.15 -9.56
C SER A 521 -26.27 -5.16 -9.89
N VAL A 522 -26.29 -6.31 -9.23
CA VAL A 522 -25.42 -7.45 -9.55
C VAL A 522 -26.29 -8.58 -10.07
N THR A 523 -25.96 -9.09 -11.25
CA THR A 523 -26.69 -10.15 -11.94
C THR A 523 -25.74 -11.31 -12.24
N ASN A 524 -26.07 -12.50 -11.72
CA ASN A 524 -25.45 -13.71 -12.22
C ASN A 524 -26.11 -14.08 -13.56
N GLY A 525 -25.38 -13.93 -14.68
CA GLY A 525 -25.98 -14.06 -16.01
C GLY A 525 -24.99 -14.03 -17.15
N ASP A 526 -25.47 -14.42 -18.33
CA ASP A 526 -24.71 -14.43 -19.57
C ASP A 526 -24.78 -13.05 -20.25
N LEU A 527 -23.61 -12.46 -20.49
CA LEU A 527 -23.44 -11.14 -21.10
C LEU A 527 -24.01 -11.05 -22.52
N THR A 528 -24.19 -12.17 -23.21
CA THR A 528 -24.74 -12.18 -24.58
C THR A 528 -26.21 -11.75 -24.64
N PHE A 529 -26.89 -11.64 -23.49
CA PHE A 529 -28.26 -11.11 -23.41
C PHE A 529 -28.33 -9.62 -23.09
N GLU A 530 -27.20 -8.98 -22.75
CA GLU A 530 -27.15 -7.61 -22.26
C GLU A 530 -27.47 -6.59 -23.36
N PRO A 531 -28.52 -5.77 -23.22
CA PRO A 531 -28.91 -4.82 -24.27
C PRO A 531 -28.14 -3.49 -24.21
N GLU A 532 -27.66 -3.08 -23.04
CA GLU A 532 -27.04 -1.76 -22.87
C GLU A 532 -25.57 -1.74 -23.32
N ALA A 533 -24.92 -0.59 -23.24
CA ALA A 533 -23.48 -0.50 -23.50
C ALA A 533 -22.72 -1.30 -22.43
N LEU A 534 -21.76 -2.13 -22.86
CA LEU A 534 -21.02 -3.03 -21.99
C LEU A 534 -19.57 -2.58 -21.83
N LEU A 535 -19.18 -2.34 -20.57
CA LEU A 535 -17.83 -2.04 -20.17
C LEU A 535 -17.04 -3.33 -19.89
N ILE A 536 -15.90 -3.49 -20.57
CA ILE A 536 -14.97 -4.60 -20.39
C ILE A 536 -13.53 -4.08 -20.31
N GLY A 537 -12.62 -4.87 -19.72
CA GLY A 537 -11.22 -4.50 -19.58
C GLY A 537 -10.29 -5.37 -20.40
N HIS A 538 -9.23 -4.76 -20.92
CA HIS A 538 -8.14 -5.40 -21.66
C HIS A 538 -6.83 -5.29 -20.89
N TYR A 539 -6.27 -6.43 -20.49
CA TYR A 539 -4.86 -6.49 -20.09
C TYR A 539 -3.98 -6.50 -21.33
N ALA A 540 -2.85 -5.78 -21.29
CA ALA A 540 -1.96 -5.62 -22.43
C ALA A 540 -1.53 -7.00 -23.00
N SER A 541 -2.17 -7.39 -24.10
CA SER A 541 -2.09 -8.71 -24.72
C SER A 541 -2.23 -8.58 -26.22
N THR A 542 -1.60 -9.48 -26.98
CA THR A 542 -1.75 -9.52 -28.45
C THR A 542 -2.94 -10.35 -28.90
N ARG A 543 -3.79 -10.81 -27.96
CA ARG A 543 -4.97 -11.66 -28.26
C ARG A 543 -6.14 -11.25 -27.38
N LEU A 544 -7.35 -11.32 -27.96
CA LEU A 544 -8.60 -11.24 -27.23
C LEU A 544 -8.95 -12.61 -26.64
N THR A 545 -9.26 -12.66 -25.36
CA THR A 545 -9.62 -13.92 -24.67
C THR A 545 -10.85 -13.74 -23.79
N GLY A 546 -11.45 -14.85 -23.36
CA GLY A 546 -12.62 -14.83 -22.47
C GLY A 546 -13.73 -13.93 -22.98
N THR A 547 -14.17 -13.00 -22.14
CA THR A 547 -15.24 -12.01 -22.45
C THR A 547 -14.95 -11.21 -23.71
N GLU A 548 -13.71 -10.78 -23.94
CA GLU A 548 -13.37 -9.94 -25.09
C GLU A 548 -13.60 -10.69 -26.40
N GLY A 549 -13.19 -11.97 -26.45
CA GLY A 549 -13.40 -12.80 -27.63
C GLY A 549 -14.87 -13.15 -27.87
N VAL A 550 -15.68 -13.27 -26.81
CA VAL A 550 -17.15 -13.45 -26.95
C VAL A 550 -17.79 -12.18 -27.50
N MET A 551 -17.46 -11.02 -26.96
CA MET A 551 -18.03 -9.74 -27.39
C MET A 551 -17.58 -9.35 -28.81
N ASP A 552 -16.33 -9.59 -29.16
CA ASP A 552 -15.81 -9.32 -30.50
C ASP A 552 -16.60 -10.09 -31.58
N ARG A 553 -16.90 -11.38 -31.34
CA ARG A 553 -17.75 -12.16 -32.26
C ARG A 553 -19.15 -11.59 -32.38
N LEU A 554 -19.75 -11.13 -31.29
CA LEU A 554 -21.09 -10.54 -31.30
C LEU A 554 -21.17 -9.24 -32.10
N ILE A 555 -20.11 -8.43 -32.08
CA ILE A 555 -20.06 -7.15 -32.78
C ILE A 555 -19.35 -7.21 -34.15
N GLY A 556 -19.09 -8.42 -34.66
CA GLY A 556 -18.58 -8.62 -36.03
C GLY A 556 -17.06 -8.46 -36.20
N GLY A 557 -16.26 -8.70 -35.17
CA GLY A 557 -14.79 -8.76 -35.27
C GLY A 557 -14.07 -7.40 -35.18
N ALA A 558 -14.79 -6.34 -34.80
CA ALA A 558 -14.27 -4.97 -34.78
C ALA A 558 -13.15 -4.77 -33.74
N MET A 559 -13.23 -5.43 -32.58
CA MET A 559 -12.21 -5.33 -31.54
C MET A 559 -10.92 -6.02 -31.97
N GLU A 560 -11.01 -7.20 -32.57
CA GLU A 560 -9.84 -7.92 -33.06
C GLU A 560 -9.15 -7.16 -34.20
N HIS A 561 -9.94 -6.49 -35.05
CA HIS A 561 -9.40 -5.60 -36.07
C HIS A 561 -8.60 -4.44 -35.46
N SER A 562 -9.16 -3.72 -34.47
CA SER A 562 -8.46 -2.64 -33.77
C SER A 562 -7.16 -3.12 -33.09
N LEU A 563 -7.18 -4.32 -32.49
CA LEU A 563 -6.00 -4.95 -31.90
C LEU A 563 -4.90 -5.24 -32.93
N ARG A 564 -5.25 -5.81 -34.10
CA ARG A 564 -4.27 -6.12 -35.16
C ARG A 564 -3.58 -4.88 -35.73
N ILE A 565 -4.28 -3.76 -35.81
CA ILE A 565 -3.72 -2.50 -36.35
C ILE A 565 -3.07 -1.62 -35.27
N GLY A 566 -3.06 -2.07 -34.01
CA GLY A 566 -2.37 -1.39 -32.90
C GLY A 566 -3.11 -0.19 -32.32
N LEU A 567 -4.43 -0.10 -32.50
CA LEU A 567 -5.26 0.99 -31.93
C LEU A 567 -5.99 0.62 -30.63
N TYR A 568 -5.90 -0.65 -30.22
CA TYR A 568 -6.59 -1.15 -29.04
C TYR A 568 -6.06 -0.57 -27.73
N PRO A 569 -6.92 -0.34 -26.72
CA PRO A 569 -6.51 0.33 -25.47
C PRO A 569 -5.65 -0.60 -24.59
N LEU A 570 -4.35 -0.32 -24.52
CA LEU A 570 -3.39 -1.10 -23.72
C LEU A 570 -3.10 -0.50 -22.34
N SER A 571 -3.01 0.82 -22.24
CA SER A 571 -2.58 1.53 -21.02
C SER A 571 -3.74 1.95 -20.13
N VAL A 572 -3.51 2.05 -18.82
CA VAL A 572 -4.46 2.64 -17.87
C VAL A 572 -4.92 4.03 -18.32
N GLY A 573 -6.23 4.24 -18.35
CA GLY A 573 -6.86 5.48 -18.77
C GLY A 573 -7.11 5.60 -20.28
N ALA A 574 -6.55 4.70 -21.10
CA ALA A 574 -6.96 4.55 -22.48
C ALA A 574 -8.28 3.77 -22.53
N HIS A 575 -9.16 4.16 -23.44
CA HIS A 575 -10.40 3.45 -23.72
C HIS A 575 -10.77 3.60 -25.19
N GLU A 576 -11.51 2.63 -25.71
CA GLU A 576 -12.04 2.64 -27.06
C GLU A 576 -13.51 2.19 -27.03
N ILE A 577 -14.34 2.80 -27.88
CA ILE A 577 -15.78 2.57 -27.93
C ILE A 577 -16.13 1.95 -29.28
N PHE A 578 -16.62 0.70 -29.26
CA PHE A 578 -17.06 -0.03 -30.43
C PHE A 578 -18.60 -0.03 -30.46
N ILE A 579 -19.20 0.66 -31.43
CA ILE A 579 -20.65 0.64 -31.62
C ILE A 579 -21.05 -0.69 -32.26
N ASN A 580 -22.07 -1.35 -31.70
CA ASN A 580 -22.57 -2.58 -32.30
C ASN A 580 -23.52 -2.25 -33.45
N ASP A 581 -22.97 -2.20 -34.66
CA ASP A 581 -23.72 -2.10 -35.91
C ASP A 581 -23.98 -3.45 -36.58
N HIS A 582 -23.45 -4.54 -36.00
CA HIS A 582 -23.55 -5.88 -36.52
C HIS A 582 -24.94 -6.48 -36.26
N ILE A 583 -25.50 -7.12 -37.27
CA ILE A 583 -26.75 -7.89 -37.18
C ILE A 583 -26.37 -9.36 -37.26
N ASP A 584 -26.50 -10.06 -36.14
CA ASP A 584 -26.25 -11.50 -36.08
C ASP A 584 -27.39 -12.26 -36.80
N GLN A 585 -27.12 -12.68 -38.04
CA GLN A 585 -28.06 -13.43 -38.86
C GLN A 585 -28.23 -14.89 -38.39
N GLU A 586 -27.25 -15.46 -37.69
CA GLU A 586 -27.30 -16.85 -37.20
C GLU A 586 -28.23 -17.01 -36.01
N ARG A 587 -28.36 -15.98 -35.15
CA ARG A 587 -29.25 -15.98 -33.99
C ARG A 587 -30.68 -15.53 -34.29
N GLY A 588 -30.99 -15.09 -35.51
CA GLY A 588 -32.34 -14.67 -35.92
C GLY A 588 -32.89 -13.45 -35.17
N THR A 589 -32.05 -12.73 -34.43
CA THR A 589 -32.45 -11.59 -33.59
C THR A 589 -32.16 -10.27 -34.30
N LEU A 590 -33.21 -9.47 -34.55
CA LEU A 590 -33.08 -8.11 -35.11
C LEU A 590 -32.59 -7.07 -34.08
N VAL A 591 -32.35 -7.47 -32.83
CA VAL A 591 -31.96 -6.58 -31.73
C VAL A 591 -30.46 -6.65 -31.50
N ARG A 592 -29.78 -5.52 -31.67
CA ARG A 592 -28.33 -5.37 -31.43
C ARG A 592 -28.05 -5.41 -29.93
N ARG A 593 -27.24 -6.37 -29.48
CA ARG A 593 -26.89 -6.58 -28.06
C ARG A 593 -25.43 -7.04 -27.94
N PRO A 594 -24.58 -6.38 -27.14
CA PRO A 594 -24.82 -5.10 -26.47
C PRO A 594 -24.96 -3.94 -27.47
N ALA A 595 -25.47 -2.78 -27.04
CA ALA A 595 -25.58 -1.59 -27.89
C ALA A 595 -24.20 -1.04 -28.31
N ALA A 596 -23.21 -1.19 -27.45
CA ALA A 596 -21.82 -0.86 -27.69
C ALA A 596 -20.93 -1.67 -26.74
N VAL A 597 -19.67 -1.86 -27.09
CA VAL A 597 -18.63 -2.38 -26.20
C VAL A 597 -17.63 -1.26 -25.92
N ILE A 598 -17.44 -0.94 -24.66
CA ILE A 598 -16.48 0.05 -24.18
C ILE A 598 -15.32 -0.74 -23.57
N VAL A 599 -14.17 -0.70 -24.23
CA VAL A 599 -12.97 -1.40 -23.77
C VAL A 599 -12.08 -0.42 -23.03
N VAL A 600 -11.64 -0.78 -21.82
CA VAL A 600 -10.66 -0.01 -21.05
C VAL A 600 -9.32 -0.72 -20.98
N GLY A 601 -8.24 0.04 -21.14
CA GLY A 601 -6.88 -0.47 -20.94
C GLY A 601 -6.62 -0.65 -19.45
N LEU A 602 -6.13 -1.85 -19.09
CA LEU A 602 -5.76 -2.22 -17.72
C LEU A 602 -4.24 -2.23 -17.50
N GLY A 603 -3.45 -1.99 -18.54
CA GLY A 603 -2.00 -2.13 -18.49
C GLY A 603 -1.55 -3.59 -18.48
N PRO A 604 -0.26 -3.85 -18.17
CA PRO A 604 0.27 -5.20 -18.03
C PRO A 604 -0.45 -5.98 -16.92
N GLU A 605 -0.72 -7.26 -17.16
CA GLU A 605 -1.30 -8.15 -16.16
C GLU A 605 -0.45 -8.19 -14.88
N GLY A 606 -1.11 -8.21 -13.72
CA GLY A 606 -0.45 -8.19 -12.41
C GLY A 606 0.06 -6.83 -11.95
N THR A 607 -0.11 -5.76 -12.75
CA THR A 607 0.34 -4.40 -12.39
C THR A 607 -0.80 -3.41 -12.09
N LEU A 608 -2.05 -3.82 -12.31
CA LEU A 608 -3.24 -2.98 -12.12
C LEU A 608 -3.47 -2.65 -10.63
N ALA A 609 -3.30 -1.39 -10.24
CA ALA A 609 -3.65 -0.94 -8.90
C ALA A 609 -5.15 -0.58 -8.79
N PRO A 610 -5.76 -0.60 -7.58
CA PRO A 610 -7.16 -0.21 -7.39
C PRO A 610 -7.51 1.18 -7.95
N GLY A 611 -6.65 2.18 -7.73
CA GLY A 611 -6.85 3.54 -8.25
C GLY A 611 -6.75 3.64 -9.78
N ASP A 612 -5.99 2.76 -10.42
CA ASP A 612 -5.91 2.68 -11.88
C ASP A 612 -7.22 2.20 -12.48
N LEU A 613 -7.86 1.21 -11.83
CA LEU A 613 -9.17 0.72 -12.22
C LEU A 613 -10.26 1.81 -12.08
N VAL A 614 -10.29 2.52 -10.95
CA VAL A 614 -11.20 3.67 -10.77
C VAL A 614 -11.00 4.71 -11.86
N ARG A 615 -9.74 5.10 -12.12
CA ARG A 615 -9.39 6.10 -13.13
C ARG A 615 -9.80 5.67 -14.54
N THR A 616 -9.50 4.43 -14.93
CA THR A 616 -9.77 3.95 -16.30
C THR A 616 -11.27 3.84 -16.55
N VAL A 617 -12.03 3.34 -15.57
CA VAL A 617 -13.50 3.30 -15.60
C VAL A 617 -14.06 4.71 -15.69
N ARG A 618 -13.61 5.63 -14.83
CA ARG A 618 -14.08 7.03 -14.82
C ARG A 618 -13.91 7.71 -16.18
N LEU A 619 -12.74 7.57 -16.79
CA LEU A 619 -12.45 8.17 -18.10
C LEU A 619 -13.28 7.54 -19.22
N ALA A 620 -13.49 6.22 -19.18
CA ALA A 620 -14.32 5.53 -20.16
C ALA A 620 -15.80 5.92 -20.07
N VAL A 621 -16.32 6.08 -18.85
CA VAL A 621 -17.71 6.55 -18.62
C VAL A 621 -17.89 7.98 -19.13
N ILE A 622 -16.91 8.87 -18.89
CA ILE A 622 -16.92 10.23 -19.45
C ILE A 622 -16.84 10.19 -20.99
N GLY A 623 -15.99 9.34 -21.55
CA GLY A 623 -15.90 9.12 -23.01
C GLY A 623 -17.23 8.68 -23.62
N TRP A 624 -17.92 7.76 -22.96
CA TRP A 624 -19.24 7.31 -23.37
C TRP A 624 -20.31 8.39 -23.25
N ALA A 625 -20.34 9.13 -22.13
CA ALA A 625 -21.24 10.27 -21.95
C ALA A 625 -21.03 11.34 -23.04
N ARG A 626 -19.78 11.60 -23.42
CA ARG A 626 -19.44 12.51 -24.51
C ARG A 626 -19.97 11.99 -25.85
N ARG A 627 -19.76 10.72 -26.16
CA ARG A 627 -20.27 10.08 -27.38
C ARG A 627 -21.80 10.17 -27.47
N LEU A 628 -22.52 9.98 -26.36
CA LEU A 628 -23.98 10.13 -26.30
C LEU A 628 -24.46 11.58 -26.46
N ALA A 629 -23.62 12.57 -26.14
CA ALA A 629 -23.93 13.98 -26.32
C ALA A 629 -23.71 14.48 -27.76
N GLU A 630 -23.00 13.72 -28.60
CA GLU A 630 -22.69 14.12 -29.98
C GLU A 630 -23.97 14.26 -30.83
N PRO A 631 -24.01 15.20 -31.79
CA PRO A 631 -25.15 15.37 -32.70
C PRO A 631 -25.38 14.13 -33.58
N GLY A 632 -26.47 13.40 -33.36
CA GLY A 632 -26.86 12.24 -34.16
C GLY A 632 -28.32 12.28 -34.66
N PRO A 633 -28.68 11.44 -35.66
CA PRO A 633 -29.96 11.51 -36.37
C PRO A 633 -31.20 11.13 -35.53
N ASN A 634 -31.06 10.48 -34.37
CA ASN A 634 -32.16 10.08 -33.48
C ASN A 634 -32.16 10.85 -32.15
N ARG A 635 -32.33 12.18 -32.23
CA ARG A 635 -32.07 13.12 -31.13
C ARG A 635 -33.26 13.26 -30.16
N ARG A 636 -33.32 12.39 -29.14
CA ARG A 636 -33.74 12.82 -27.80
C ARG A 636 -32.46 12.97 -26.97
N LYS A 637 -32.18 14.16 -26.43
CA LYS A 637 -31.08 14.39 -25.48
C LYS A 637 -31.32 13.47 -24.26
N ARG A 638 -30.71 12.27 -24.25
CA ARG A 638 -30.78 11.35 -23.12
C ARG A 638 -29.94 11.97 -22.00
N ARG A 639 -30.62 12.54 -20.99
CA ARG A 639 -29.97 13.09 -19.80
C ARG A 639 -29.36 12.00 -18.92
N LEU A 640 -29.85 10.77 -19.07
CA LEU A 640 -29.45 9.61 -18.30
C LEU A 640 -29.24 8.43 -19.24
N PHE A 641 -28.27 7.58 -18.93
CA PHE A 641 -28.03 6.32 -19.61
C PHE A 641 -27.86 5.17 -18.60
N GLU A 642 -28.00 3.95 -19.09
CA GLU A 642 -27.70 2.73 -18.36
C GLU A 642 -26.40 2.14 -18.91
N LEU A 643 -25.63 1.49 -18.04
CA LEU A 643 -24.33 0.91 -18.36
C LEU A 643 -24.24 -0.47 -17.72
N ALA A 644 -23.79 -1.46 -18.49
CA ALA A 644 -23.41 -2.75 -17.97
C ALA A 644 -21.89 -2.85 -17.86
N SER A 645 -21.39 -3.66 -16.94
CA SER A 645 -19.97 -3.94 -16.78
C SER A 645 -19.75 -5.37 -16.34
N THR A 646 -18.67 -5.97 -16.83
CA THR A 646 -18.08 -7.14 -16.15
C THR A 646 -17.37 -6.72 -14.88
N LEU A 647 -16.94 -7.69 -14.06
CA LEU A 647 -16.00 -7.46 -12.95
C LEU A 647 -14.57 -7.26 -13.48
N LEU A 648 -14.40 -6.33 -14.43
CA LEU A 648 -13.14 -6.11 -15.13
C LEU A 648 -12.00 -5.77 -14.16
N GLY A 649 -10.81 -6.30 -14.44
CA GLY A 649 -9.66 -6.27 -13.55
C GLY A 649 -9.56 -7.46 -12.59
N SER A 650 -10.65 -8.16 -12.28
CA SER A 650 -10.65 -9.27 -11.29
C SER A 650 -10.32 -10.67 -11.82
N GLY A 651 -9.62 -10.75 -12.95
CA GLY A 651 -9.16 -12.00 -13.56
C GLY A 651 -7.72 -12.40 -13.20
N GLY A 652 -6.96 -11.51 -12.54
CA GLY A 652 -5.56 -11.72 -12.14
C GLY A 652 -5.33 -11.64 -10.63
N THR A 653 -4.08 -11.68 -10.17
CA THR A 653 -3.71 -11.80 -8.75
C THR A 653 -3.86 -10.51 -7.91
N GLY A 654 -4.35 -9.41 -8.49
CA GLY A 654 -4.30 -8.07 -7.85
C GLY A 654 -5.64 -7.46 -7.42
N VAL A 655 -6.78 -7.91 -7.97
CA VAL A 655 -8.10 -7.33 -7.66
C VAL A 655 -9.12 -8.46 -7.52
N SER A 656 -9.79 -8.58 -6.37
CA SER A 656 -10.85 -9.57 -6.18
C SER A 656 -12.14 -9.19 -6.92
N ALA A 657 -13.08 -10.12 -7.09
CA ALA A 657 -14.38 -9.85 -7.71
C ALA A 657 -15.17 -8.78 -6.92
N GLY A 658 -15.15 -8.87 -5.60
CA GLY A 658 -15.73 -7.88 -4.68
C GLY A 658 -15.06 -6.50 -4.79
N GLN A 659 -13.73 -6.46 -4.86
CA GLN A 659 -12.99 -5.21 -5.05
C GLN A 659 -13.29 -4.56 -6.40
N ALA A 660 -13.30 -5.33 -7.48
CA ALA A 660 -13.64 -4.82 -8.81
C ALA A 660 -15.04 -4.18 -8.82
N ALA A 661 -16.04 -4.84 -8.21
CA ALA A 661 -17.39 -4.29 -8.10
C ALA A 661 -17.41 -2.90 -7.42
N ARG A 662 -16.69 -2.74 -6.31
CA ARG A 662 -16.58 -1.46 -5.58
C ARG A 662 -15.87 -0.39 -6.41
N LEU A 663 -14.74 -0.73 -7.01
CA LEU A 663 -13.89 0.20 -7.77
C LEU A 663 -14.55 0.67 -9.07
N ILE A 664 -15.26 -0.23 -9.77
CA ILE A 664 -16.05 0.12 -10.95
C ILE A 664 -17.18 1.06 -10.54
N THR A 665 -17.91 0.72 -9.47
CA THR A 665 -18.99 1.57 -8.93
C THR A 665 -18.48 2.97 -8.55
N GLN A 666 -17.32 3.03 -7.88
CA GLN A 666 -16.66 4.29 -7.54
C GLN A 666 -16.29 5.08 -8.79
N GLY A 667 -15.64 4.46 -9.79
CA GLY A 667 -15.27 5.14 -11.03
C GLY A 667 -16.46 5.71 -11.79
N VAL A 668 -17.61 5.01 -11.79
CA VAL A 668 -18.87 5.50 -12.36
C VAL A 668 -19.46 6.66 -11.53
N SER A 669 -19.40 6.59 -10.20
CA SER A 669 -19.86 7.67 -9.33
C SER A 669 -19.04 8.94 -9.52
N GLU A 670 -17.71 8.83 -9.50
CA GLU A 670 -16.80 9.95 -9.74
C GLU A 670 -17.00 10.55 -11.15
N ALA A 671 -17.28 9.72 -12.15
CA ALA A 671 -17.64 10.21 -13.48
C ALA A 671 -18.94 11.02 -13.45
N ASN A 672 -19.98 10.53 -12.75
CA ASN A 672 -21.25 11.24 -12.62
C ASN A 672 -21.11 12.59 -11.91
N GLU A 673 -20.26 12.68 -10.89
CA GLU A 673 -19.94 13.92 -10.18
C GLU A 673 -19.28 14.93 -11.11
N LEU A 674 -18.27 14.50 -11.88
CA LEU A 674 -17.60 15.36 -12.86
C LEU A 674 -18.53 15.80 -14.00
N LEU A 675 -19.50 14.97 -14.37
CA LEU A 675 -20.50 15.27 -15.41
C LEU A 675 -21.66 16.14 -14.91
N GLN A 676 -21.70 16.49 -13.62
CA GLN A 676 -22.76 17.30 -13.02
C GLN A 676 -22.64 18.80 -13.32
N GLU A 677 -21.50 19.26 -13.85
CA GLU A 677 -21.29 20.66 -14.21
C GLU A 677 -22.19 21.10 -15.38
N ASP A 678 -22.97 22.16 -15.16
CA ASP A 678 -23.87 22.73 -16.17
C ASP A 678 -23.09 23.49 -17.24
N ARG A 679 -23.26 23.10 -18.51
CA ARG A 679 -22.77 23.86 -19.66
C ARG A 679 -23.84 24.84 -20.12
N GLU A 680 -23.66 26.13 -19.83
CA GLU A 680 -24.62 27.21 -20.14
C GLU A 680 -25.08 27.22 -21.62
N ALA A 681 -24.21 26.83 -22.56
CA ALA A 681 -24.51 26.86 -24.00
C ALA A 681 -25.03 25.52 -24.60
N GLU A 682 -24.75 24.37 -23.99
CA GLU A 682 -24.98 23.05 -24.63
C GLU A 682 -25.93 22.12 -23.84
N GLY A 683 -26.22 22.45 -22.58
CA GLY A 683 -27.01 21.65 -21.65
C GLY A 683 -26.16 20.63 -20.87
N PRO A 684 -26.75 19.94 -19.87
CA PRO A 684 -26.01 19.04 -18.99
C PRO A 684 -25.53 17.79 -19.74
N TRP A 685 -24.39 17.25 -19.31
CA TRP A 685 -23.90 15.98 -19.83
C TRP A 685 -24.82 14.81 -19.46
N PRO A 686 -24.97 13.78 -20.31
CA PRO A 686 -25.60 12.53 -19.94
C PRO A 686 -24.89 11.88 -18.73
N ARG A 687 -25.64 11.37 -17.76
CA ARG A 687 -25.07 10.68 -16.57
C ARG A 687 -25.53 9.23 -16.48
N CYS A 688 -24.73 8.38 -15.85
CA CYS A 688 -25.10 6.99 -15.62
C CYS A 688 -26.11 6.90 -14.47
N ARG A 689 -27.34 6.46 -14.77
CA ARG A 689 -28.38 6.26 -13.74
C ARG A 689 -28.30 4.86 -13.14
N ARG A 690 -28.04 3.85 -13.97
CA ARG A 690 -28.01 2.44 -13.58
C ARG A 690 -26.72 1.79 -14.05
N LEU A 691 -26.02 1.14 -13.12
CA LEU A 691 -24.88 0.27 -13.40
C LEU A 691 -25.27 -1.19 -13.13
N GLY A 692 -25.25 -2.03 -14.17
CA GLY A 692 -25.42 -3.48 -14.06
C GLY A 692 -24.08 -4.20 -14.05
N LEU A 693 -23.70 -4.84 -12.94
CA LEU A 693 -22.56 -5.73 -12.87
C LEU A 693 -23.00 -7.14 -13.23
N ILE A 694 -22.47 -7.69 -14.33
CA ILE A 694 -22.88 -8.99 -14.85
C ILE A 694 -21.70 -9.95 -14.78
N GLU A 695 -21.92 -11.09 -14.15
CA GLU A 695 -20.90 -12.11 -13.93
C GLU A 695 -21.51 -13.49 -14.14
N VAL A 696 -20.85 -14.33 -14.94
CA VAL A 696 -21.37 -15.67 -15.29
C VAL A 696 -21.19 -16.66 -14.14
N TYR A 697 -20.17 -16.45 -13.29
CA TYR A 697 -19.88 -17.30 -12.15
C TYR A 697 -20.59 -16.82 -10.87
N LEU A 698 -21.42 -17.70 -10.28
CA LEU A 698 -22.28 -17.34 -9.16
C LEU A 698 -21.52 -16.92 -7.89
N ASP A 699 -20.40 -17.57 -7.60
CA ASP A 699 -19.52 -17.27 -6.48
C ASP A 699 -18.96 -15.84 -6.57
N ARG A 700 -18.46 -15.46 -7.75
CA ARG A 700 -17.93 -14.13 -8.03
C ARG A 700 -19.02 -13.05 -8.02
N ALA A 701 -20.21 -13.37 -8.54
CA ALA A 701 -21.38 -12.49 -8.47
C ALA A 701 -21.82 -12.26 -6.99
N THR A 702 -21.77 -13.31 -6.18
CA THR A 702 -22.11 -13.24 -4.74
C THR A 702 -21.07 -12.42 -3.97
N GLU A 703 -19.77 -12.60 -4.25
CA GLU A 703 -18.70 -11.78 -3.70
C GLU A 703 -18.89 -10.28 -4.02
N ALA A 704 -19.17 -9.96 -5.29
CA ALA A 704 -19.48 -8.61 -5.75
C ALA A 704 -20.67 -7.99 -5.01
N TRP A 705 -21.76 -8.76 -4.86
CA TRP A 705 -22.96 -8.30 -4.16
C TRP A 705 -22.71 -8.01 -2.68
N HIS A 706 -22.00 -8.90 -1.97
CA HIS A 706 -21.66 -8.68 -0.56
C HIS A 706 -20.76 -7.46 -0.37
N ALA A 707 -19.76 -7.27 -1.25
CA ALA A 707 -18.86 -6.13 -1.19
C ALA A 707 -19.61 -4.79 -1.35
N LEU A 708 -20.59 -4.72 -2.25
CA LEU A 708 -21.42 -3.53 -2.45
C LEU A 708 -22.41 -3.29 -1.31
N ARG A 709 -23.00 -4.34 -0.73
CA ARG A 709 -23.87 -4.25 0.46
C ARG A 709 -23.14 -3.65 1.67
N LEU A 710 -21.89 -4.06 1.89
CA LEU A 710 -21.06 -3.52 2.96
C LEU A 710 -20.75 -2.04 2.73
N GLN A 711 -20.48 -1.64 1.48
CA GLN A 711 -20.24 -0.24 1.13
C GLN A 711 -21.48 0.63 1.39
N GLN A 712 -22.68 0.16 1.06
CA GLN A 712 -23.94 0.87 1.33
C GLN A 712 -24.24 1.05 2.83
N ALA A 713 -23.69 0.20 3.71
CA ALA A 713 -23.87 0.35 5.16
C ALA A 713 -22.94 1.40 5.78
N VAL A 714 -21.92 1.84 5.05
CA VAL A 714 -20.87 2.78 5.50
C VAL A 714 -21.09 4.20 4.95
N THR A 715 -21.76 4.35 3.80
CA THR A 715 -22.21 5.62 3.19
C THR A 715 -23.68 5.88 3.40
#